data_AF-A0A2D5TIU7-F1
#
_entry.id   AF-A0A2D5TIU7-F1
#
_cell.length_a   1.000
_cell.length_b   1.000
_cell.length_c   1.000
_cell.angle_alpha   90.00
_cell.angle_beta   90.00
_cell.angle_gamma   90.00
#
_symmetry.space_group_name_H-M   'P 1'
#
loop_
_entity.id
_entity.type
_entity.pdbx_description
1 polymer ?
#
loop_
_entity_poly.entity_id
_entity_poly.type
_entity_poly.pdbx_seq_one_letter_code
_entity_poly.pdbx_strand_id
1 'polypeptide(L)'
;MFDEVKKSIEWGGETLTLETGKIARQADSTVIATLGETSVLAAVVFAKKEKPGMDFFPLTVNYQEKYYAAGKIPGGFFKREARPTEKETLTARLIDRPIRPLFVPGFKHETQVTLTVLSHDLENDPDMVAMIAASAALTLSGAPFMGPIANCRVGFVNGEYVLNPSVDDMHELRNNPEQRLDLVVAGTKDAVMMVESEAYELSEAEMLGAVQFAHESIQPVIDLIIDMAEDCANEPFDFQSPDYSDILAKITKIGEADMRAAFGNTDKQERTAAVSAARDAIKAGLTEEELEDGNLSTAMKKLESSVVRGDIVNTGKRIDGRDLSTVRGIVGETGLLPRTHGSALFTRGETQALAVVTLGTGDDEQMIDSLQGMFRSNFLLHYNFPPYSVGETGRMMGPGRREIGHGKLAWRALQAVLPAPTDFPYTIRVVSEITESNGSSSMASVCGGSLSMMDAGVPLKAPVAGVAMGLILEDDGKYAVLTDILGDEDHLGDMDFKVAGTENGITSLQMDIKVAGITTEIMEKALDQAKDGRMHILGEMNKALSETGSFSEHAPRIETININPDKIREVIGSGGKVIREIVETSGAKVDINDDGTIKIASSNGAQIDAAKEMIMSIAAEPEVGTIYTGTVVKVMDFGAFVNFFGKRDGLVHVSQMANERVGHPKDVVSEGQSVKVKLMGFDDRGKVRLSMKVVDQETGEEITGEE
;
A
#
# COMPACT_ATOMS: atom_id res chain seq x y z
N MET A 1 -14.40 26.66 -36.99
CA MET A 1 -13.80 25.31 -37.13
C MET A 1 -12.79 25.16 -36.00
N PHE A 2 -12.52 23.96 -35.52
CA PHE A 2 -11.52 23.75 -34.46
C PHE A 2 -10.15 23.59 -35.10
N ASP A 3 -9.11 24.22 -34.55
CA ASP A 3 -7.72 24.04 -34.96
C ASP A 3 -7.15 22.87 -34.13
N GLU A 4 -7.46 21.65 -34.56
CA GLU A 4 -7.10 20.42 -33.86
C GLU A 4 -5.69 19.97 -34.25
N VAL A 5 -4.84 19.69 -33.26
CA VAL A 5 -3.52 19.07 -33.45
C VAL A 5 -3.54 17.70 -32.78
N LYS A 6 -3.08 16.69 -33.52
CA LYS A 6 -3.01 15.30 -33.08
C LYS A 6 -1.67 14.69 -33.48
N LYS A 7 -0.98 14.08 -32.53
CA LYS A 7 0.30 13.39 -32.74
C LYS A 7 0.26 12.02 -32.06
N SER A 8 0.92 11.02 -32.64
CA SER A 8 0.90 9.65 -32.13
C SER A 8 2.24 8.94 -32.33
N ILE A 9 2.54 7.98 -31.44
CA ILE A 9 3.69 7.05 -31.54
C ILE A 9 3.25 5.65 -31.12
N GLU A 10 4.02 4.64 -31.53
CA GLU A 10 3.94 3.30 -30.95
C GLU A 10 4.87 3.23 -29.73
N TRP A 11 4.33 2.79 -28.59
CA TRP A 11 5.03 2.77 -27.31
C TRP A 11 4.51 1.62 -26.44
N GLY A 12 5.41 0.74 -26.00
CA GLY A 12 5.02 -0.43 -25.18
C GLY A 12 4.11 -1.44 -25.90
N GLY A 13 4.08 -1.44 -27.24
CA GLY A 13 3.21 -2.32 -28.03
C GLY A 13 1.82 -1.74 -28.32
N GLU A 14 1.55 -0.51 -27.85
CA GLU A 14 0.29 0.19 -28.11
C GLU A 14 0.52 1.60 -28.67
N THR A 15 -0.52 2.17 -29.27
CA THR A 15 -0.46 3.54 -29.79
C THR A 15 -0.74 4.55 -28.67
N LEU A 16 0.25 5.40 -28.37
CA LEU A 16 0.05 6.63 -27.58
C LEU A 16 -0.31 7.79 -28.51
N THR A 17 -1.38 8.51 -28.18
CA THR A 17 -1.88 9.66 -28.94
C THR A 17 -2.09 10.86 -28.04
N LEU A 18 -1.65 12.04 -28.49
CA LEU A 18 -1.91 13.33 -27.85
C LEU A 18 -2.75 14.22 -28.77
N GLU A 19 -3.82 14.82 -28.21
CA GLU A 19 -4.76 15.68 -28.94
C GLU A 19 -5.02 17.00 -28.20
N THR A 20 -5.06 18.12 -28.92
CA THR A 20 -5.44 19.44 -28.39
C THR A 20 -6.27 20.26 -29.38
N GLY A 21 -6.74 21.43 -28.97
CA GLY A 21 -7.41 22.42 -29.83
C GLY A 21 -8.93 22.27 -29.94
N LYS A 22 -9.50 21.18 -29.41
CA LYS A 22 -10.94 20.90 -29.45
C LYS A 22 -11.68 21.17 -28.14
N ILE A 23 -11.18 20.62 -27.03
CA ILE A 23 -11.86 20.54 -25.73
C ILE A 23 -11.25 21.51 -24.73
N ALA A 24 -12.10 22.14 -23.91
CA ALA A 24 -11.71 23.01 -22.79
C ALA A 24 -10.76 24.18 -23.13
N ARG A 25 -10.89 24.75 -24.34
CA ARG A 25 -10.10 25.87 -24.92
C ARG A 25 -10.07 27.20 -24.14
N GLN A 26 -10.70 27.28 -22.96
CA GLN A 26 -10.60 28.43 -22.06
C GLN A 26 -9.48 28.27 -21.04
N ALA A 27 -9.00 27.04 -20.81
CA ALA A 27 -7.79 26.83 -20.02
C ALA A 27 -6.58 27.37 -20.78
N ASP A 28 -5.48 27.63 -20.09
CA ASP A 28 -4.24 28.03 -20.76
C ASP A 28 -3.78 26.92 -21.71
N SER A 29 -3.92 25.66 -21.32
CA SER A 29 -3.74 24.54 -22.25
C SER A 29 -4.57 23.33 -21.84
N THR A 30 -4.88 22.51 -22.82
CA THR A 30 -5.56 21.23 -22.64
C THR A 30 -4.96 20.17 -23.55
N VAL A 31 -4.84 18.95 -23.04
CA VAL A 31 -4.44 17.78 -23.82
C VAL A 31 -5.30 16.60 -23.43
N ILE A 32 -5.77 15.85 -24.42
CA ILE A 32 -6.25 14.49 -24.21
C ILE A 32 -5.13 13.55 -24.62
N ALA A 33 -4.63 12.76 -23.68
CA ALA A 33 -3.73 11.66 -23.97
C ALA A 33 -4.54 10.35 -23.99
N THR A 34 -4.25 9.50 -24.96
CA THR A 34 -4.87 8.18 -25.12
C THR A 34 -3.79 7.14 -25.35
N LEU A 35 -3.72 6.11 -24.51
CA LEU A 35 -2.92 4.90 -24.70
C LEU A 35 -3.88 3.74 -24.81
N GLY A 36 -3.85 3.00 -25.93
CA GLY A 36 -4.88 2.00 -26.21
C GLY A 36 -6.26 2.64 -26.31
N GLU A 37 -7.18 2.28 -25.39
CA GLU A 37 -8.48 2.97 -25.25
C GLU A 37 -8.61 3.75 -23.93
N THR A 38 -7.60 3.70 -23.06
CA THR A 38 -7.52 4.52 -21.86
C THR A 38 -7.19 5.96 -22.21
N SER A 39 -8.07 6.89 -21.83
CA SER A 39 -7.97 8.31 -22.21
C SER A 39 -8.12 9.23 -21.01
N VAL A 40 -7.22 10.22 -20.90
CA VAL A 40 -7.22 11.21 -19.82
C VAL A 40 -7.16 12.63 -20.39
N LEU A 41 -8.06 13.49 -19.93
CA LEU A 41 -8.02 14.93 -20.19
C LEU A 41 -7.20 15.62 -19.11
N ALA A 42 -6.14 16.32 -19.50
CA ALA A 42 -5.44 17.29 -18.68
C ALA A 42 -5.85 18.72 -19.08
N ALA A 43 -6.17 19.56 -18.10
CA ALA A 43 -6.40 20.99 -18.27
C ALA A 43 -5.49 21.76 -17.29
N VAL A 44 -4.73 22.71 -17.83
CA VAL A 44 -3.78 23.54 -17.09
C VAL A 44 -4.25 24.99 -17.10
N VAL A 45 -4.28 25.60 -15.93
CA VAL A 45 -4.54 27.03 -15.76
C VAL A 45 -3.52 27.61 -14.79
N PHE A 46 -2.92 28.75 -15.13
CA PHE A 46 -2.08 29.51 -14.21
C PHE A 46 -2.48 30.98 -14.16
N ALA A 47 -2.44 31.56 -12.97
CA ALA A 47 -2.71 32.97 -12.77
C ALA A 47 -1.68 33.83 -13.50
N LYS A 48 -2.10 34.93 -14.12
CA LYS A 48 -1.19 35.90 -14.76
C LYS A 48 -0.61 36.93 -13.79
N LYS A 49 -1.05 36.90 -12.52
CA LYS A 49 -0.56 37.73 -11.44
C LYS A 49 -0.35 36.90 -10.20
N GLU A 50 0.73 37.18 -9.48
CA GLU A 50 0.99 36.59 -8.17
C GLU A 50 -0.03 37.09 -7.14
N LYS A 51 -0.41 36.21 -6.22
CA LYS A 51 -1.20 36.62 -5.06
C LYS A 51 -0.26 37.29 -4.04
N PRO A 52 -0.58 38.50 -3.54
CA PRO A 52 0.24 39.16 -2.54
C PRO A 52 0.42 38.30 -1.28
N GLY A 53 1.64 38.29 -0.72
CA GLY A 53 1.93 37.62 0.54
C GLY A 53 2.13 36.10 0.46
N MET A 54 2.20 35.52 -0.74
CA MET A 54 2.54 34.09 -0.89
C MET A 54 4.06 33.87 -0.80
N ASP A 55 4.47 33.04 0.14
CA ASP A 55 5.87 32.65 0.38
C ASP A 55 6.25 31.30 -0.24
N PHE A 56 5.29 30.61 -0.89
CA PHE A 56 5.46 29.33 -1.57
C PHE A 56 4.85 29.33 -2.97
N PHE A 57 5.26 28.36 -3.80
CA PHE A 57 4.69 28.13 -5.12
C PHE A 57 3.35 27.36 -5.03
N PRO A 58 2.20 27.98 -5.38
CA PRO A 58 0.88 27.37 -5.22
C PRO A 58 0.51 26.49 -6.41
N LEU A 59 1.18 25.34 -6.52
CA LEU A 59 0.82 24.28 -7.46
C LEU A 59 -0.18 23.31 -6.83
N THR A 60 -1.33 23.16 -7.49
CA THR A 60 -2.35 22.16 -7.16
C THR A 60 -2.54 21.19 -8.32
N VAL A 61 -2.33 19.90 -8.05
CA VAL A 61 -2.67 18.83 -8.98
C VAL A 61 -3.91 18.10 -8.47
N ASN A 62 -4.92 18.00 -9.32
CA ASN A 62 -6.13 17.23 -9.08
C ASN A 62 -6.20 16.12 -10.12
N TYR A 63 -6.28 14.87 -9.68
CA TYR A 63 -6.59 13.74 -10.54
C TYR A 63 -7.93 13.15 -10.11
N GLN A 64 -8.79 12.85 -11.08
CA GLN A 64 -10.14 12.35 -10.84
C GLN A 64 -10.49 11.20 -11.77
N GLU A 65 -10.99 10.13 -11.17
CA GLU A 65 -11.55 8.99 -11.88
C GLU A 65 -13.06 9.15 -11.96
N LYS A 66 -13.59 9.10 -13.19
CA LYS A 66 -15.03 9.09 -13.40
C LYS A 66 -15.46 7.67 -13.69
N TYR A 67 -16.46 7.18 -12.96
CA TYR A 67 -16.87 5.79 -13.09
C TYR A 67 -17.47 5.47 -14.45
N TYR A 68 -17.98 6.50 -15.15
CA TYR A 68 -18.39 6.37 -16.54
C TYR A 68 -17.24 5.95 -17.47
N ALA A 69 -15.98 6.21 -17.10
CA ALA A 69 -14.81 5.83 -17.89
C ALA A 69 -14.70 4.31 -18.07
N ALA A 70 -15.23 3.54 -17.11
CA ALA A 70 -15.36 2.09 -17.18
C ALA A 70 -16.82 1.63 -17.40
N GLY A 71 -17.73 2.53 -17.80
CA GLY A 71 -19.15 2.23 -17.98
C GLY A 71 -19.91 1.88 -16.69
N LYS A 72 -19.38 2.29 -15.52
CA LYS A 72 -19.94 1.95 -14.20
C LYS A 72 -20.72 3.12 -13.60
N ILE A 73 -21.68 2.79 -12.73
CA ILE A 73 -22.30 3.74 -11.80
C ILE A 73 -21.62 3.55 -10.42
N PRO A 74 -21.20 4.61 -9.71
CA PRO A 74 -20.54 4.48 -8.40
C PRO A 74 -21.32 3.62 -7.40
N GLY A 75 -20.64 2.76 -6.66
CA GLY A 75 -21.24 1.83 -5.69
C GLY A 75 -21.92 2.53 -4.50
N GLY A 76 -21.43 3.70 -4.10
CA GLY A 76 -21.90 4.43 -2.92
C GLY A 76 -23.38 4.82 -2.93
N PHE A 77 -23.92 5.20 -1.76
CA PHE A 77 -25.34 5.51 -1.57
C PHE A 77 -25.86 6.61 -2.52
N PHE A 78 -25.05 7.64 -2.77
CA PHE A 78 -25.42 8.79 -3.60
C PHE A 78 -25.31 8.55 -5.12
N LYS A 79 -24.70 7.44 -5.56
CA LYS A 79 -24.46 7.13 -6.98
C LYS A 79 -23.72 8.26 -7.73
N ARG A 80 -22.79 8.92 -7.04
CA ARG A 80 -21.97 10.04 -7.52
C ARG A 80 -20.60 10.02 -6.86
N GLU A 81 -19.56 10.33 -7.60
CA GLU A 81 -18.21 10.53 -7.08
C GLU A 81 -18.21 11.73 -6.10
N ALA A 82 -17.62 11.52 -4.92
CA ALA A 82 -17.69 12.49 -3.82
C ALA A 82 -16.29 13.00 -3.45
N ARG A 83 -15.77 12.59 -2.28
CA ARG A 83 -14.39 12.91 -1.88
C ARG A 83 -13.40 12.11 -2.74
N PRO A 84 -12.18 12.63 -2.97
CA PRO A 84 -11.13 11.86 -3.61
C PRO A 84 -10.89 10.54 -2.89
N THR A 85 -10.73 9.49 -3.68
CA THR A 85 -10.28 8.18 -3.25
C THR A 85 -8.79 8.20 -2.89
N GLU A 86 -8.31 7.10 -2.31
CA GLU A 86 -6.89 6.92 -2.05
C GLU A 86 -6.08 6.92 -3.35
N LYS A 87 -6.52 6.15 -4.36
CA LYS A 87 -5.90 6.13 -5.70
C LYS A 87 -5.84 7.55 -6.29
N GLU A 88 -6.94 8.29 -6.28
CA GLU A 88 -6.96 9.65 -6.82
C GLU A 88 -5.97 10.60 -6.11
N THR A 89 -5.89 10.49 -4.78
CA THR A 89 -4.98 11.29 -3.95
C THR A 89 -3.51 10.92 -4.22
N LEU A 90 -3.21 9.63 -4.34
CA LEU A 90 -1.88 9.10 -4.60
C LEU A 90 -1.41 9.46 -6.01
N THR A 91 -2.26 9.27 -7.03
CA THR A 91 -1.93 9.64 -8.41
C THR A 91 -1.72 11.15 -8.55
N ALA A 92 -2.54 11.97 -7.89
CA ALA A 92 -2.32 13.41 -7.86
C ALA A 92 -0.95 13.78 -7.25
N ARG A 93 -0.48 13.05 -6.22
CA ARG A 93 0.87 13.24 -5.66
C ARG A 93 1.96 12.73 -6.60
N LEU A 94 1.75 11.57 -7.21
CA LEU A 94 2.67 10.94 -8.16
C LEU A 94 2.97 11.89 -9.33
N ILE A 95 1.97 12.65 -9.80
CA ILE A 95 2.11 13.67 -10.85
C ILE A 95 2.76 14.96 -10.32
N ASP A 96 2.38 15.43 -9.13
CA ASP A 96 2.88 16.68 -8.50
C ASP A 96 4.40 16.63 -8.26
N ARG A 97 4.91 15.50 -7.76
CA ARG A 97 6.32 15.30 -7.39
C ARG A 97 7.31 15.64 -8.51
N PRO A 98 7.24 15.05 -9.73
CA PRO A 98 8.21 15.33 -10.80
C PRO A 98 8.02 16.69 -11.48
N ILE A 99 6.81 17.26 -11.52
CA ILE A 99 6.58 18.54 -12.21
C ILE A 99 6.94 19.75 -11.35
N ARG A 100 6.78 19.66 -10.02
CA ARG A 100 7.01 20.78 -9.08
C ARG A 100 8.41 21.39 -9.17
N PRO A 101 9.52 20.62 -9.17
CA PRO A 101 10.86 21.20 -9.24
C PRO A 101 11.19 21.82 -10.60
N LEU A 102 10.39 21.54 -11.63
CA LEU A 102 10.65 22.02 -13.00
C LEU A 102 10.03 23.39 -13.29
N PHE A 103 9.35 24.03 -12.34
CA PHE A 103 8.95 25.42 -12.51
C PHE A 103 10.14 26.35 -12.28
N VAL A 104 10.26 27.38 -13.12
CA VAL A 104 11.38 28.34 -13.05
C VAL A 104 11.46 28.93 -11.63
N PRO A 105 12.66 28.96 -11.00
CA PRO A 105 12.83 29.43 -9.63
C PRO A 105 12.22 30.83 -9.40
N GLY A 106 11.49 30.96 -8.29
CA GLY A 106 10.79 32.19 -7.91
C GLY A 106 9.38 32.34 -8.48
N PHE A 107 8.93 31.45 -9.38
CA PHE A 107 7.57 31.50 -9.92
C PHE A 107 6.54 31.18 -8.83
N LYS A 108 5.69 32.16 -8.47
CA LYS A 108 4.67 32.05 -7.40
C LYS A 108 3.24 32.29 -7.88
N HIS A 109 2.99 32.10 -9.16
CA HIS A 109 1.65 32.19 -9.73
C HIS A 109 0.87 30.91 -9.41
N GLU A 110 -0.36 31.08 -8.92
CA GLU A 110 -1.25 29.95 -8.65
C GLU A 110 -1.45 29.14 -9.93
N THR A 111 -1.09 27.86 -9.87
CA THR A 111 -1.10 26.95 -11.01
C THR A 111 -1.92 25.73 -10.64
N GLN A 112 -2.87 25.39 -11.49
CA GLN A 112 -3.75 24.25 -11.31
C GLN A 112 -3.67 23.32 -12.51
N VAL A 113 -3.39 22.04 -12.23
CA VAL A 113 -3.43 20.95 -13.21
C VAL A 113 -4.58 20.03 -12.83
N THR A 114 -5.59 19.94 -13.68
CA THR A 114 -6.76 19.08 -13.45
C THR A 114 -6.78 17.96 -14.47
N LEU A 115 -6.80 16.73 -13.99
CA LEU A 115 -6.77 15.50 -14.76
C LEU A 115 -8.06 14.72 -14.54
N THR A 116 -8.73 14.35 -15.62
CA THR A 116 -9.98 13.60 -15.58
C THR A 116 -9.87 12.39 -16.49
N VAL A 117 -9.99 11.19 -15.91
CA VAL A 117 -10.07 9.95 -16.70
C VAL A 117 -11.40 9.92 -17.43
N LEU A 118 -11.35 9.86 -18.76
CA LEU A 118 -12.50 9.88 -19.65
C LEU A 118 -12.93 8.48 -20.09
N SER A 119 -11.96 7.60 -20.30
CA SER A 119 -12.12 6.21 -20.75
C SER A 119 -11.05 5.34 -20.11
N HIS A 120 -11.39 4.09 -19.78
CA HIS A 120 -10.48 3.11 -19.19
C HIS A 120 -10.70 1.75 -19.88
N ASP A 121 -9.67 1.20 -20.51
CA ASP A 121 -9.73 -0.07 -21.27
C ASP A 121 -9.59 -1.33 -20.41
N LEU A 122 -9.19 -1.17 -19.16
CA LEU A 122 -8.94 -2.21 -18.14
C LEU A 122 -7.57 -2.88 -18.26
N GLU A 123 -6.77 -2.45 -19.23
CA GLU A 123 -5.42 -2.96 -19.48
C GLU A 123 -4.37 -1.94 -19.03
N ASN A 124 -4.56 -0.66 -19.36
CA ASN A 124 -3.62 0.41 -19.08
C ASN A 124 -4.00 1.21 -17.82
N ASP A 125 -3.08 1.37 -16.87
CA ASP A 125 -3.32 2.22 -15.70
C ASP A 125 -3.36 3.71 -16.14
N PRO A 126 -4.44 4.46 -15.83
CA PRO A 126 -4.54 5.85 -16.26
C PRO A 126 -3.57 6.78 -15.56
N ASP A 127 -2.89 6.37 -14.49
CA ASP A 127 -1.90 7.21 -13.81
C ASP A 127 -0.75 7.62 -14.72
N MET A 128 -0.24 6.70 -15.54
CA MET A 128 0.81 6.95 -16.52
C MET A 128 0.33 7.91 -17.61
N VAL A 129 -0.84 7.63 -18.17
CA VAL A 129 -1.47 8.43 -19.23
C VAL A 129 -1.77 9.85 -18.73
N ALA A 130 -2.24 9.96 -17.49
CA ALA A 130 -2.50 11.23 -16.83
C ALA A 130 -1.22 12.05 -16.67
N MET A 131 -0.12 11.47 -16.23
CA MET A 131 1.13 12.21 -16.07
C MET A 131 1.71 12.68 -17.42
N ILE A 132 1.59 11.87 -18.48
CA ILE A 132 1.94 12.29 -19.86
C ILE A 132 1.04 13.46 -20.30
N ALA A 133 -0.28 13.37 -20.08
CA ALA A 133 -1.21 14.44 -20.40
C ALA A 133 -0.90 15.74 -19.64
N ALA A 134 -0.57 15.65 -18.34
CA ALA A 134 -0.16 16.79 -17.53
C ALA A 134 1.09 17.48 -18.10
N SER A 135 2.10 16.68 -18.44
CA SER A 135 3.35 17.17 -19.01
C SER A 135 3.14 17.88 -20.34
N ALA A 136 2.38 17.26 -21.26
CA ALA A 136 2.04 17.86 -22.54
C ALA A 136 1.26 19.17 -22.36
N ALA A 137 0.21 19.17 -21.53
CA ALA A 137 -0.59 20.35 -21.28
C ALA A 137 0.22 21.49 -20.64
N LEU A 138 1.10 21.19 -19.68
CA LEU A 138 1.99 22.20 -19.07
C LEU A 138 2.94 22.80 -20.11
N THR A 139 3.57 21.96 -20.93
CA THR A 139 4.50 22.38 -21.98
C THR A 139 3.83 23.30 -23.00
N LEU A 140 2.60 22.99 -23.38
CA LEU A 140 1.79 23.80 -24.30
C LEU A 140 1.24 25.10 -23.68
N SER A 141 1.16 25.20 -22.35
CA SER A 141 0.46 26.29 -21.66
C SER A 141 1.13 27.66 -21.76
N GLY A 142 2.44 27.68 -22.03
CA GLY A 142 3.28 28.87 -21.92
C GLY A 142 3.69 29.20 -20.47
N ALA A 143 3.28 28.42 -19.46
CA ALA A 143 3.80 28.59 -18.10
C ALA A 143 5.33 28.40 -18.07
N PRO A 144 6.07 29.06 -17.14
CA PRO A 144 7.52 28.88 -16.97
C PRO A 144 7.87 27.49 -16.40
N PHE A 145 7.74 26.48 -17.24
CA PHE A 145 7.94 25.06 -16.93
C PHE A 145 9.06 24.50 -17.80
N MET A 146 10.10 23.98 -17.16
CA MET A 146 11.35 23.47 -17.75
C MET A 146 11.25 21.99 -18.15
N GLY A 147 10.05 21.49 -18.41
CA GLY A 147 9.84 20.15 -18.96
C GLY A 147 10.07 20.11 -20.49
N PRO A 148 9.49 19.12 -21.20
CA PRO A 148 8.54 18.14 -20.70
C PRO A 148 9.17 17.02 -19.85
N ILE A 149 8.32 16.34 -19.09
CA ILE A 149 8.61 15.02 -18.53
C ILE A 149 7.83 13.93 -19.27
N ALA A 150 8.27 12.70 -19.13
CA ALA A 150 7.45 11.52 -19.40
C ALA A 150 7.62 10.51 -18.27
N ASN A 151 6.80 9.47 -18.28
CA ASN A 151 6.85 8.41 -17.28
C ASN A 151 6.47 7.07 -17.90
N CYS A 152 6.82 6.00 -17.21
CA CYS A 152 6.35 4.67 -17.50
C CYS A 152 6.28 3.84 -16.21
N ARG A 153 5.65 2.67 -16.33
CA ARG A 153 5.68 1.62 -15.33
C ARG A 153 6.55 0.47 -15.81
N VAL A 154 7.29 -0.15 -14.91
CA VAL A 154 8.17 -1.26 -15.19
C VAL A 154 7.82 -2.44 -14.29
N GLY A 155 7.53 -3.57 -14.93
CA GLY A 155 7.44 -4.88 -14.31
C GLY A 155 8.77 -5.62 -14.35
N PHE A 156 8.87 -6.71 -13.61
CA PHE A 156 10.03 -7.60 -13.64
C PHE A 156 9.57 -9.05 -13.58
N VAL A 157 9.64 -9.73 -14.73
CA VAL A 157 9.14 -11.10 -14.92
C VAL A 157 10.25 -11.97 -15.47
N ASN A 158 10.49 -13.12 -14.85
CA ASN A 158 11.47 -14.11 -15.32
C ASN A 158 12.88 -13.56 -15.61
N GLY A 159 13.29 -12.51 -14.89
CA GLY A 159 14.60 -11.87 -15.04
C GLY A 159 14.65 -10.74 -16.08
N GLU A 160 13.53 -10.40 -16.71
CA GLU A 160 13.43 -9.38 -17.74
C GLU A 160 12.55 -8.20 -17.29
N TYR A 161 12.91 -6.99 -17.72
CA TYR A 161 12.10 -5.79 -17.51
C TYR A 161 10.97 -5.73 -18.53
N VAL A 162 9.75 -5.46 -18.05
CA VAL A 162 8.55 -5.34 -18.88
C VAL A 162 8.07 -3.90 -18.82
N LEU A 163 7.96 -3.25 -19.98
CA LEU A 163 7.43 -1.88 -20.08
C LEU A 163 5.91 -1.91 -20.03
N ASN A 164 5.33 -1.07 -19.18
CA ASN A 164 3.89 -0.86 -19.00
C ASN A 164 3.10 -2.17 -18.89
N PRO A 165 3.38 -3.01 -17.86
CA PRO A 165 2.59 -4.22 -17.61
C PRO A 165 1.12 -3.86 -17.38
N SER A 166 0.23 -4.82 -17.61
CA SER A 166 -1.21 -4.60 -17.48
C SER A 166 -1.60 -4.29 -16.03
N VAL A 167 -2.74 -3.63 -15.85
CA VAL A 167 -3.28 -3.34 -14.51
C VAL A 167 -3.51 -4.63 -13.72
N ASP A 168 -3.99 -5.69 -14.36
CA ASP A 168 -4.24 -6.98 -13.72
C ASP A 168 -2.94 -7.62 -13.20
N ASP A 169 -1.85 -7.55 -13.97
CA ASP A 169 -0.54 -8.03 -13.53
C ASP A 169 -0.04 -7.30 -12.28
N MET A 170 -0.31 -6.01 -12.17
CA MET A 170 0.06 -5.18 -11.01
C MET A 170 -0.87 -5.40 -9.81
N HIS A 171 -2.16 -5.64 -10.05
CA HIS A 171 -3.14 -5.95 -9.01
C HIS A 171 -2.86 -7.31 -8.36
N GLU A 172 -2.42 -8.29 -9.14
CA GLU A 172 -2.07 -9.64 -8.66
C GLU A 172 -0.60 -9.77 -8.24
N LEU A 173 0.16 -8.67 -8.21
CA LEU A 173 1.61 -8.67 -7.90
C LEU A 173 1.95 -9.48 -6.64
N ARG A 174 1.15 -9.35 -5.57
CA ARG A 174 1.36 -10.11 -4.32
C ARG A 174 1.16 -11.62 -4.49
N ASN A 175 0.23 -12.02 -5.34
CA ASN A 175 -0.16 -13.40 -5.54
C ASN A 175 0.59 -14.05 -6.71
N ASN A 176 1.30 -13.27 -7.51
CA ASN A 176 2.05 -13.72 -8.67
C ASN A 176 3.55 -13.76 -8.38
N PRO A 177 4.15 -14.94 -8.09
CA PRO A 177 5.56 -15.04 -7.75
C PRO A 177 6.51 -14.73 -8.93
N GLU A 178 6.01 -14.75 -10.17
CA GLU A 178 6.83 -14.48 -11.36
C GLU A 178 7.01 -12.98 -11.61
N GLN A 179 6.01 -12.15 -11.28
CA GLN A 179 6.06 -10.69 -11.36
C GLN A 179 6.53 -10.11 -10.02
N ARG A 180 7.69 -9.44 -9.99
CA ARG A 180 8.33 -9.03 -8.73
C ARG A 180 8.49 -7.53 -8.56
N LEU A 181 7.99 -6.73 -9.49
CA LEU A 181 8.14 -5.28 -9.50
C LEU A 181 6.89 -4.57 -10.01
N ASP A 182 6.47 -3.54 -9.29
CA ASP A 182 5.66 -2.44 -9.78
C ASP A 182 6.44 -1.16 -9.52
N LEU A 183 7.09 -0.61 -10.56
CA LEU A 183 7.93 0.57 -10.46
C LEU A 183 7.46 1.64 -11.44
N VAL A 184 7.09 2.80 -10.92
CA VAL A 184 6.77 3.98 -11.73
C VAL A 184 7.93 4.95 -11.67
N VAL A 185 8.40 5.39 -12.83
CA VAL A 185 9.49 6.35 -12.99
C VAL A 185 9.05 7.48 -13.88
N ALA A 186 9.32 8.71 -13.45
CA ALA A 186 9.15 9.90 -14.26
C ALA A 186 10.48 10.63 -14.40
N GLY A 187 10.74 11.17 -15.59
CA GLY A 187 12.00 11.85 -15.90
C GLY A 187 11.87 12.85 -17.04
N THR A 188 12.87 13.72 -17.14
CA THR A 188 13.13 14.57 -18.30
C THR A 188 14.04 13.83 -19.29
N LYS A 189 14.45 14.53 -20.36
CA LYS A 189 15.43 14.03 -21.32
C LYS A 189 16.75 13.64 -20.65
N ASP A 190 17.16 14.42 -19.65
CA ASP A 190 18.49 14.35 -19.08
C ASP A 190 18.54 13.64 -17.72
N ALA A 191 17.42 13.55 -16.99
CA ALA A 191 17.42 13.04 -15.62
C ALA A 191 16.11 12.34 -15.24
N VAL A 192 16.24 11.35 -14.36
CA VAL A 192 15.11 10.84 -13.57
C VAL A 192 14.74 11.89 -12.53
N MET A 193 13.44 12.14 -12.37
CA MET A 193 12.90 13.13 -11.43
C MET A 193 12.20 12.47 -10.24
N MET A 194 11.56 11.32 -10.47
CA MET A 194 10.77 10.66 -9.45
C MET A 194 10.74 9.15 -9.68
N VAL A 195 10.88 8.39 -8.59
CA VAL A 195 10.67 6.94 -8.54
C VAL A 195 9.69 6.61 -7.41
N GLU A 196 8.79 5.68 -7.66
CA GLU A 196 7.89 5.07 -6.68
C GLU A 196 7.76 3.58 -7.01
N SER A 197 7.98 2.69 -6.03
CA SER A 197 7.92 1.26 -6.32
C SER A 197 7.43 0.38 -5.16
N GLU A 198 6.84 -0.74 -5.55
CA GLU A 198 6.62 -1.95 -4.75
C GLU A 198 7.43 -3.08 -5.39
N ALA A 199 8.21 -3.79 -4.58
CA ALA A 199 9.10 -4.85 -5.06
C ALA A 199 9.07 -6.07 -4.12
N TYR A 200 9.33 -7.25 -4.67
CA TYR A 200 9.36 -8.50 -3.92
C TYR A 200 10.79 -9.00 -3.78
N GLU A 201 11.53 -8.35 -2.87
CA GLU A 201 12.93 -8.61 -2.51
C GLU A 201 13.90 -8.60 -3.71
N LEU A 202 13.87 -7.53 -4.51
CA LEU A 202 14.82 -7.33 -5.61
C LEU A 202 16.14 -6.74 -5.11
N SER A 203 17.25 -7.11 -5.74
CA SER A 203 18.56 -6.54 -5.43
C SER A 203 18.67 -5.07 -5.82
N GLU A 204 19.62 -4.36 -5.21
CA GLU A 204 19.93 -2.97 -5.56
C GLU A 204 20.24 -2.79 -7.06
N ALA A 205 20.95 -3.76 -7.66
CA ALA A 205 21.29 -3.76 -9.09
C ALA A 205 20.06 -3.96 -9.99
N GLU A 206 19.16 -4.89 -9.65
CA GLU A 206 17.92 -5.11 -10.40
C GLU A 206 17.02 -3.86 -10.35
N MET A 207 16.92 -3.21 -9.18
CA MET A 207 16.14 -1.97 -9.03
C MET A 207 16.74 -0.81 -9.83
N LEU A 208 18.07 -0.63 -9.78
CA LEU A 208 18.74 0.41 -10.54
C LEU A 208 18.62 0.18 -12.06
N GLY A 209 18.73 -1.07 -12.50
CA GLY A 209 18.52 -1.42 -13.91
C GLY A 209 17.07 -1.15 -14.37
N ALA A 210 16.07 -1.35 -13.51
CA ALA A 210 14.69 -1.01 -13.82
C ALA A 210 14.50 0.51 -14.01
N VAL A 211 15.16 1.34 -13.18
CA VAL A 211 15.14 2.80 -13.31
C VAL A 211 15.79 3.25 -14.62
N GLN A 212 16.90 2.63 -15.03
CA GLN A 212 17.56 2.93 -16.30
C GLN A 212 16.69 2.54 -17.50
N PHE A 213 16.17 1.31 -17.49
CA PHE A 213 15.25 0.82 -18.51
C PHE A 213 14.04 1.74 -18.68
N ALA A 214 13.48 2.22 -17.56
CA ALA A 214 12.41 3.20 -17.57
C ALA A 214 12.82 4.52 -18.23
N HIS A 215 13.97 5.09 -17.83
CA HIS A 215 14.44 6.38 -18.35
C HIS A 215 14.70 6.34 -19.86
N GLU A 216 15.25 5.24 -20.37
CA GLU A 216 15.41 5.01 -21.80
C GLU A 216 14.06 4.87 -22.52
N SER A 217 13.12 4.13 -21.91
CA SER A 217 11.81 3.82 -22.50
C SER A 217 10.88 5.04 -22.60
N ILE A 218 11.10 6.09 -21.80
CA ILE A 218 10.25 7.29 -21.83
C ILE A 218 10.70 8.34 -22.86
N GLN A 219 11.91 8.22 -23.42
CA GLN A 219 12.46 9.23 -24.35
C GLN A 219 11.58 9.48 -25.59
N PRO A 220 11.00 8.45 -26.25
CA PRO A 220 10.11 8.68 -27.40
C PRO A 220 8.86 9.50 -27.06
N VAL A 221 8.36 9.39 -25.82
CA VAL A 221 7.21 10.16 -25.34
C VAL A 221 7.58 11.63 -25.12
N ILE A 222 8.79 11.90 -24.60
CA ILE A 222 9.31 13.26 -24.45
C ILE A 222 9.43 13.93 -25.82
N ASP A 223 10.02 13.24 -26.79
CA ASP A 223 10.17 13.74 -28.16
C ASP A 223 8.80 14.00 -28.83
N LEU A 224 7.79 13.15 -28.58
CA LEU A 224 6.41 13.38 -29.03
C LEU A 224 5.79 14.65 -28.45
N ILE A 225 6.00 14.92 -27.15
CA ILE A 225 5.48 16.14 -26.51
C ILE A 225 6.16 17.39 -27.10
N ILE A 226 7.48 17.32 -27.35
CA ILE A 226 8.23 18.42 -27.97
C ILE A 226 7.72 18.69 -29.40
N ASP A 227 7.57 17.65 -30.23
CA ASP A 227 7.02 17.76 -31.59
C ASP A 227 5.60 18.37 -31.61
N MET A 228 4.76 18.02 -30.62
CA MET A 228 3.44 18.65 -30.47
C MET A 228 3.54 20.13 -30.05
N ALA A 229 4.47 20.45 -29.14
CA ALA A 229 4.67 21.82 -28.67
C ALA A 229 5.17 22.76 -29.76
N GLU A 230 6.03 22.29 -30.67
CA GLU A 230 6.51 23.06 -31.81
C GLU A 230 5.38 23.51 -32.76
N ASP A 231 4.29 22.73 -32.84
CA ASP A 231 3.15 23.02 -33.71
C ASP A 231 2.10 23.93 -33.05
N CYS A 232 1.89 23.83 -31.73
CA CYS A 232 0.73 24.46 -31.10
C CYS A 232 0.91 24.93 -29.64
N ALA A 233 2.13 25.05 -29.12
CA ALA A 233 2.33 25.69 -27.82
C ALA A 233 1.93 27.17 -27.86
N ASN A 234 1.38 27.66 -26.75
CA ASN A 234 1.16 29.08 -26.58
C ASN A 234 2.48 29.84 -26.42
N GLU A 235 2.44 31.14 -26.69
CA GLU A 235 3.55 32.05 -26.40
C GLU A 235 4.01 31.90 -24.93
N PRO A 236 5.32 31.72 -24.68
CA PRO A 236 5.86 31.65 -23.34
C PRO A 236 5.50 32.89 -22.52
N PHE A 237 5.07 32.67 -21.29
CA PHE A 237 4.80 33.73 -20.33
C PHE A 237 6.11 34.40 -19.95
N ASP A 238 6.21 35.70 -20.23
CA ASP A 238 7.38 36.50 -19.89
C ASP A 238 7.53 36.59 -18.37
N PHE A 239 8.42 35.77 -17.84
CA PHE A 239 8.77 35.71 -16.43
C PHE A 239 10.28 35.68 -16.29
N GLN A 240 10.78 36.54 -15.42
CA GLN A 240 12.18 36.56 -15.02
C GLN A 240 12.26 36.20 -13.55
N SER A 241 13.18 35.31 -13.19
CA SER A 241 13.44 35.00 -11.79
C SER A 241 13.86 36.27 -11.04
N PRO A 242 13.37 36.49 -9.81
CA PRO A 242 13.81 37.61 -9.00
C PRO A 242 15.33 37.54 -8.77
N ASP A 243 16.04 38.64 -9.03
CA ASP A 243 17.45 38.77 -8.65
C ASP A 243 17.54 39.25 -7.20
N TYR A 244 18.26 38.48 -6.40
CA TYR A 244 18.53 38.75 -4.99
C TYR A 244 20.01 38.60 -4.65
N SER A 245 20.89 38.65 -5.66
CA SER A 245 22.33 38.48 -5.52
C SER A 245 22.96 39.55 -4.62
N ASP A 246 22.56 40.81 -4.78
CA ASP A 246 23.07 41.94 -3.99
C ASP A 246 22.73 41.80 -2.50
N ILE A 247 21.45 41.54 -2.18
CA ILE A 247 21.02 41.35 -0.79
C ILE A 247 21.64 40.08 -0.19
N LEU A 248 21.75 38.99 -0.97
CA LEU A 248 22.43 37.77 -0.56
C LEU A 248 23.90 38.02 -0.17
N ALA A 249 24.64 38.74 -1.02
CA ALA A 249 26.04 39.09 -0.74
C ALA A 249 26.17 39.91 0.54
N LYS A 250 25.23 40.84 0.78
CA LYS A 250 25.22 41.66 1.99
C LYS A 250 24.95 40.84 3.25
N ILE A 251 23.89 40.03 3.28
CA ILE A 251 23.54 39.22 4.46
C ILE A 251 24.61 38.15 4.75
N THR A 252 25.24 37.60 3.71
CA THR A 252 26.35 36.65 3.85
C THR A 252 27.51 37.31 4.59
N LYS A 253 27.90 38.52 4.17
CA LYS A 253 28.97 39.28 4.83
C LYS A 253 28.65 39.61 6.30
N ILE A 254 27.38 39.86 6.63
CA ILE A 254 26.95 40.23 7.98
C ILE A 254 26.92 39.02 8.92
N GLY A 255 26.34 37.90 8.48
CA GLY A 255 25.92 36.84 9.39
C GLY A 255 26.33 35.42 9.02
N GLU A 256 27.14 35.18 7.98
CA GLU A 256 27.59 33.81 7.65
C GLU A 256 28.28 33.13 8.84
N ALA A 257 29.14 33.85 9.57
CA ALA A 257 29.85 33.30 10.72
C ALA A 257 28.90 32.89 11.86
N ASP A 258 27.94 33.75 12.18
CA ASP A 258 26.93 33.49 13.21
C ASP A 258 25.99 32.36 12.78
N MET A 259 25.61 32.32 11.50
CA MET A 259 24.79 31.25 10.93
C MET A 259 25.51 29.91 10.98
N ARG A 260 26.80 29.87 10.61
CA ARG A 260 27.64 28.66 10.72
C ARG A 260 27.76 28.21 12.18
N ALA A 261 27.96 29.14 13.12
CA ALA A 261 27.98 28.83 14.54
C ALA A 261 26.64 28.28 15.04
N ALA A 262 25.52 28.83 14.55
CA ALA A 262 24.17 28.37 14.88
C ALA A 262 23.93 26.92 14.43
N PHE A 263 24.32 26.57 13.20
CA PHE A 263 24.24 25.20 12.68
C PHE A 263 25.21 24.22 13.35
N GLY A 264 26.20 24.71 14.09
CA GLY A 264 27.08 23.89 14.93
C GLY A 264 26.41 23.31 16.18
N ASN A 265 25.19 23.74 16.53
CA ASN A 265 24.43 23.17 17.65
C ASN A 265 23.75 21.87 17.23
N THR A 266 24.05 20.79 17.95
CA THR A 266 23.56 19.44 17.62
C THR A 266 22.10 19.22 17.97
N ASP A 267 21.64 19.78 19.09
CA ASP A 267 20.23 19.72 19.51
C ASP A 267 19.34 20.55 18.57
N LYS A 268 18.19 19.99 18.15
CA LYS A 268 17.29 20.61 17.18
C LYS A 268 16.67 21.91 17.72
N GLN A 269 16.25 21.92 18.98
CA GLN A 269 15.56 23.08 19.56
C GLN A 269 16.56 24.23 19.80
N GLU A 270 17.73 23.91 20.33
CA GLU A 270 18.82 24.89 20.51
C GLU A 270 19.28 25.47 19.17
N ARG A 271 19.45 24.62 18.14
CA ARG A 271 19.77 25.06 16.78
C ARG A 271 18.70 25.98 16.21
N THR A 272 17.43 25.62 16.34
CA THR A 272 16.31 26.45 15.85
C THR A 272 16.32 27.84 16.50
N ALA A 273 16.56 27.91 17.82
CA ALA A 273 16.67 29.16 18.54
C ALA A 273 17.89 29.98 18.09
N ALA A 274 19.05 29.34 17.92
CA ALA A 274 20.27 30.00 17.47
C ALA A 274 20.16 30.54 16.03
N VAL A 275 19.54 29.78 15.11
CA VAL A 275 19.26 30.24 13.74
C VAL A 275 18.31 31.43 13.75
N SER A 276 17.27 31.41 14.60
CA SER A 276 16.37 32.57 14.75
C SER A 276 17.14 33.80 15.25
N ALA A 277 18.01 33.65 16.25
CA ALA A 277 18.83 34.74 16.75
C ALA A 277 19.80 35.29 15.68
N ALA A 278 20.42 34.41 14.89
CA ALA A 278 21.28 34.80 13.77
C ALA A 278 20.50 35.58 12.69
N ARG A 279 19.28 35.13 12.35
CA ARG A 279 18.39 35.86 11.43
C ARG A 279 18.06 37.26 11.94
N ASP A 280 17.76 37.39 13.22
CA ASP A 280 17.43 38.69 13.82
C ASP A 280 18.64 39.62 13.89
N ALA A 281 19.84 39.08 14.17
CA ALA A 281 21.09 39.83 14.13
C ALA A 281 21.41 40.33 12.71
N ILE A 282 21.21 39.48 11.69
CA ILE A 282 21.36 39.87 10.28
C ILE A 282 20.40 41.00 9.94
N LYS A 283 19.11 40.86 10.29
CA LYS A 283 18.09 41.89 10.05
C LYS A 283 18.43 43.22 10.73
N ALA A 284 18.98 43.19 11.95
CA ALA A 284 19.41 44.40 12.64
C ALA A 284 20.56 45.14 11.93
N GLY A 285 21.31 44.45 11.05
CA GLY A 285 22.37 45.02 10.21
C GLY A 285 21.90 45.55 8.86
N LEU A 286 20.60 45.47 8.55
CA LEU A 286 20.00 45.93 7.29
C LEU A 286 19.35 47.31 7.42
N THR A 287 19.22 48.02 6.29
CA THR A 287 18.46 49.29 6.24
C THR A 287 16.95 49.02 6.19
N GLU A 288 16.13 50.05 6.41
CA GLU A 288 14.66 49.92 6.29
C GLU A 288 14.24 49.43 4.89
N GLU A 289 14.87 49.94 3.84
CA GLU A 289 14.62 49.53 2.45
C GLU A 289 14.96 48.05 2.20
N GLU A 290 16.06 47.55 2.77
CA GLU A 290 16.47 46.15 2.64
C GLU A 290 15.61 45.19 3.46
N LEU A 291 15.03 45.66 4.57
CA LEU A 291 14.06 44.90 5.36
C LEU A 291 12.72 44.75 4.64
N GLU A 292 12.37 45.71 3.79
CA GLU A 292 11.16 45.69 2.96
C GLU A 292 11.36 44.93 1.63
N ASP A 293 12.58 44.48 1.32
CA ASP A 293 12.86 43.67 0.14
C ASP A 293 12.09 42.33 0.19
N GLY A 294 11.19 42.14 -0.78
CA GLY A 294 10.37 40.93 -0.91
C GLY A 294 11.19 39.64 -1.09
N ASN A 295 12.47 39.73 -1.46
CA ASN A 295 13.37 38.61 -1.64
C ASN A 295 14.24 38.30 -0.41
N LEU A 296 14.21 39.12 0.64
CA LEU A 296 15.05 38.91 1.83
C LEU A 296 14.87 37.52 2.44
N SER A 297 13.62 37.04 2.53
CA SER A 297 13.33 35.69 3.04
C SER A 297 13.96 34.59 2.17
N THR A 298 13.90 34.74 0.85
CA THR A 298 14.53 33.81 -0.10
C THR A 298 16.05 33.83 0.04
N ALA A 299 16.65 35.02 0.10
CA ALA A 299 18.09 35.19 0.27
C ALA A 299 18.57 34.58 1.60
N MET A 300 17.83 34.77 2.70
CA MET A 300 18.14 34.18 4.00
C MET A 300 18.13 32.64 3.95
N LYS A 301 17.11 32.05 3.33
CA LYS A 301 17.05 30.59 3.11
C LYS A 301 18.21 30.10 2.25
N LYS A 302 18.62 30.87 1.23
CA LYS A 302 19.79 30.51 0.40
C LYS A 302 21.09 30.56 1.19
N LEU A 303 21.29 31.55 2.08
CA LEU A 303 22.45 31.62 2.97
C LEU A 303 22.52 30.37 3.89
N GLU A 304 21.40 30.02 4.54
CA GLU A 304 21.32 28.82 5.38
C GLU A 304 21.67 27.56 4.61
N SER A 305 21.09 27.41 3.40
CA SER A 305 21.37 26.31 2.49
C SER A 305 22.85 26.21 2.14
N SER A 306 23.47 27.32 1.70
CA SER A 306 24.87 27.35 1.29
C SER A 306 25.83 27.01 2.44
N VAL A 307 25.55 27.48 3.66
CA VAL A 307 26.38 27.18 4.84
C VAL A 307 26.35 25.68 5.15
N VAL A 308 25.15 25.10 5.28
CA VAL A 308 24.99 23.68 5.65
C VAL A 308 25.57 22.78 4.56
N ARG A 309 25.24 23.03 3.30
CA ARG A 309 25.69 22.20 2.18
C ARG A 309 27.20 22.27 2.00
N GLY A 310 27.76 23.48 2.02
CA GLY A 310 29.20 23.69 1.89
C GLY A 310 29.97 23.00 3.02
N ASP A 311 29.51 23.10 4.26
CA ASP A 311 30.21 22.47 5.40
C ASP A 311 30.14 20.94 5.32
N ILE A 312 28.98 20.37 4.96
CA ILE A 312 28.81 18.90 4.80
C ILE A 312 29.73 18.36 3.71
N VAL A 313 29.72 18.97 2.52
CA VAL A 313 30.51 18.50 1.36
C VAL A 313 32.01 18.65 1.61
N ASN A 314 32.45 19.74 2.25
CA ASN A 314 33.87 19.99 2.47
C ASN A 314 34.46 19.24 3.66
N THR A 315 33.68 19.02 4.72
CA THR A 315 34.20 18.44 5.98
C THR A 315 33.77 16.99 6.21
N GLY A 316 32.72 16.53 5.52
CA GLY A 316 32.09 15.23 5.77
C GLY A 316 31.34 15.15 7.11
N LYS A 317 31.16 16.28 7.81
CA LYS A 317 30.45 16.36 9.10
C LYS A 317 29.09 17.01 8.93
N ARG A 318 28.09 16.41 9.56
CA ARG A 318 26.69 16.85 9.52
C ARG A 318 26.35 17.75 10.70
N ILE A 319 25.16 18.36 10.64
CA ILE A 319 24.67 19.34 11.63
C ILE A 319 24.51 18.75 13.04
N ASP A 320 24.33 17.43 13.16
CA ASP A 320 24.27 16.72 14.44
C ASP A 320 25.60 16.06 14.83
N GLY A 321 26.68 16.35 14.11
CA GLY A 321 28.03 15.86 14.36
C GLY A 321 28.34 14.47 13.79
N ARG A 322 27.37 13.79 13.17
CA ARG A 322 27.60 12.49 12.51
C ARG A 322 28.44 12.65 11.24
N ASP A 323 29.07 11.55 10.83
CA ASP A 323 29.56 11.41 9.46
C ASP A 323 28.42 11.13 8.48
N LEU A 324 28.76 11.04 7.20
CA LEU A 324 27.82 10.85 6.11
C LEU A 324 27.09 9.49 6.13
N SER A 325 27.64 8.48 6.79
CA SER A 325 27.16 7.09 6.75
C SER A 325 26.44 6.63 8.03
N THR A 326 26.69 7.30 9.16
CA THR A 326 26.22 6.88 10.49
C THR A 326 24.72 7.10 10.65
N VAL A 327 24.01 6.04 11.04
CA VAL A 327 22.60 6.08 11.44
C VAL A 327 22.48 6.59 12.89
N ARG A 328 21.40 7.32 13.21
CA ARG A 328 21.13 7.75 14.60
C ARG A 328 20.89 6.55 15.52
N GLY A 329 21.03 6.75 16.82
CA GLY A 329 20.73 5.72 17.82
C GLY A 329 19.29 5.21 17.69
N ILE A 330 19.11 3.89 17.74
CA ILE A 330 17.82 3.21 17.57
C ILE A 330 17.45 2.49 18.87
N VAL A 331 16.18 2.59 19.24
CA VAL A 331 15.55 1.82 20.31
C VAL A 331 14.23 1.28 19.77
N GLY A 332 14.09 -0.04 19.79
CA GLY A 332 12.84 -0.73 19.51
C GLY A 332 12.29 -1.36 20.79
N GLU A 333 11.00 -1.17 21.04
CA GLU A 333 10.27 -1.81 22.14
C GLU A 333 9.00 -2.44 21.57
N THR A 334 8.65 -3.66 21.98
CA THR A 334 7.41 -4.34 21.58
C THR A 334 6.51 -4.61 22.78
N GLY A 335 5.24 -4.96 22.55
CA GLY A 335 4.30 -5.30 23.63
C GLY A 335 3.96 -4.13 24.58
N LEU A 336 4.12 -2.88 24.12
CA LEU A 336 3.91 -1.68 24.93
C LEU A 336 2.46 -1.53 25.43
N LEU A 337 1.49 -1.89 24.59
CA LEU A 337 0.07 -1.69 24.87
C LEU A 337 -0.59 -3.02 25.28
N PRO A 338 -1.11 -3.15 26.52
CA PRO A 338 -1.55 -4.44 27.06
C PRO A 338 -2.72 -5.12 26.31
N ARG A 339 -3.56 -4.34 25.62
CA ARG A 339 -4.80 -4.84 25.00
C ARG A 339 -4.72 -5.00 23.49
N THR A 340 -3.73 -4.41 22.85
CA THR A 340 -3.60 -4.48 21.39
C THR A 340 -3.12 -5.86 20.98
N HIS A 341 -3.35 -6.25 19.73
CA HIS A 341 -2.91 -7.58 19.29
C HIS A 341 -1.39 -7.63 19.12
N GLY A 342 -0.80 -6.55 18.64
CA GLY A 342 0.64 -6.28 18.75
C GLY A 342 0.91 -4.78 18.72
N SER A 343 2.02 -4.37 19.32
CA SER A 343 2.42 -2.97 19.38
C SER A 343 3.94 -2.84 19.39
N ALA A 344 4.46 -1.78 18.78
CA ALA A 344 5.87 -1.46 18.83
C ALA A 344 6.08 0.06 18.91
N LEU A 345 7.03 0.47 19.74
CA LEU A 345 7.58 1.83 19.74
C LEU A 345 8.95 1.76 19.09
N PHE A 346 9.06 2.31 17.88
CA PHE A 346 10.34 2.41 17.18
C PHE A 346 10.82 3.86 17.25
N THR A 347 11.98 4.07 17.85
CA THR A 347 12.62 5.39 17.98
C THR A 347 13.98 5.36 17.29
N ARG A 348 14.24 6.32 16.40
CA ARG A 348 15.54 6.54 15.74
C ARG A 348 15.90 8.01 15.84
N GLY A 349 16.85 8.34 16.72
CA GLY A 349 17.12 9.72 17.12
C GLY A 349 15.83 10.41 17.60
N GLU A 350 15.48 11.54 16.99
CA GLU A 350 14.26 12.32 17.29
C GLU A 350 13.12 12.01 16.30
N THR A 351 13.08 10.79 15.76
CA THR A 351 11.94 10.29 14.97
C THR A 351 11.39 9.04 15.65
N GLN A 352 10.11 9.09 16.02
CA GLN A 352 9.45 8.04 16.78
C GLN A 352 8.09 7.69 16.18
N ALA A 353 7.85 6.39 16.02
CA ALA A 353 6.59 5.84 15.55
C ALA A 353 6.07 4.80 16.55
N LEU A 354 4.86 5.04 17.06
CA LEU A 354 4.07 4.04 17.78
C LEU A 354 3.22 3.29 16.75
N ALA A 355 3.63 2.07 16.42
CA ALA A 355 2.91 1.20 15.51
C ALA A 355 2.04 0.20 16.28
N VAL A 356 0.79 0.05 15.87
CA VAL A 356 -0.18 -0.84 16.52
C VAL A 356 -0.86 -1.72 15.48
N VAL A 357 -0.86 -3.03 15.73
CA VAL A 357 -1.51 -4.03 14.89
C VAL A 357 -2.83 -4.48 15.50
N THR A 358 -3.84 -4.54 14.65
CA THR A 358 -5.13 -5.17 14.94
C THR A 358 -5.39 -6.25 13.88
N LEU A 359 -5.75 -7.44 14.35
CA LEU A 359 -6.10 -8.60 13.54
C LEU A 359 -7.63 -8.72 13.48
N GLY A 360 -8.17 -8.90 12.29
CA GLY A 360 -9.60 -9.01 12.01
C GLY A 360 -9.95 -10.23 11.16
N THR A 361 -11.24 -10.36 10.89
CA THR A 361 -11.85 -11.41 10.07
C THR A 361 -12.11 -10.92 8.63
N GLY A 362 -12.69 -11.77 7.77
CA GLY A 362 -13.06 -11.38 6.40
C GLY A 362 -14.06 -10.23 6.32
N ASP A 363 -14.90 -10.04 7.34
CA ASP A 363 -15.81 -8.88 7.45
C ASP A 363 -15.07 -7.54 7.57
N ASP A 364 -13.84 -7.57 8.09
CA ASP A 364 -13.04 -6.38 8.37
C ASP A 364 -12.20 -5.94 7.17
N GLU A 365 -12.23 -6.71 6.07
CA GLU A 365 -11.55 -6.36 4.82
C GLU A 365 -12.11 -5.07 4.23
N GLN A 366 -11.21 -4.25 3.69
CA GLN A 366 -11.62 -3.02 3.03
C GLN A 366 -12.12 -3.32 1.62
N MET A 367 -13.40 -3.06 1.36
CA MET A 367 -13.91 -3.04 -0.01
C MET A 367 -13.45 -1.78 -0.74
N ILE A 368 -12.76 -1.95 -1.85
CA ILE A 368 -12.28 -0.87 -2.71
C ILE A 368 -13.10 -0.93 -4.00
N ASP A 369 -13.88 0.13 -4.24
CA ASP A 369 -14.57 0.34 -5.52
C ASP A 369 -13.61 1.14 -6.42
N SER A 370 -13.16 0.49 -7.50
CA SER A 370 -12.20 1.03 -8.47
C SER A 370 -12.79 1.02 -9.88
N LEU A 371 -12.09 1.61 -10.85
CA LEU A 371 -12.51 1.51 -12.26
C LEU A 371 -12.47 0.05 -12.75
N GLN A 372 -11.51 -0.75 -12.29
CA GLN A 372 -11.30 -2.15 -12.68
C GLN A 372 -12.36 -3.09 -12.14
N GLY A 373 -12.99 -2.72 -11.01
CA GLY A 373 -13.89 -3.62 -10.32
C GLY A 373 -13.96 -3.29 -8.84
N MET A 374 -14.80 -4.05 -8.13
CA MET A 374 -14.77 -4.04 -6.68
C MET A 374 -13.88 -5.19 -6.22
N PHE A 375 -12.86 -4.89 -5.42
CA PHE A 375 -12.00 -5.89 -4.79
C PHE A 375 -11.88 -5.62 -3.29
N ARG A 376 -11.30 -6.57 -2.57
CA ARG A 376 -11.11 -6.48 -1.13
C ARG A 376 -9.62 -6.46 -0.80
N SER A 377 -9.24 -5.57 0.11
CA SER A 377 -7.90 -5.56 0.69
C SER A 377 -7.95 -6.10 2.12
N ASN A 378 -7.12 -7.11 2.39
CA ASN A 378 -6.92 -7.67 3.72
C ASN A 378 -5.74 -7.04 4.47
N PHE A 379 -5.00 -6.12 3.85
CA PHE A 379 -3.91 -5.41 4.51
C PHE A 379 -4.15 -3.90 4.44
N LEU A 380 -4.24 -3.28 5.62
CA LEU A 380 -4.51 -1.87 5.78
C LEU A 380 -3.38 -1.22 6.58
N LEU A 381 -2.83 -0.13 6.08
CA LEU A 381 -1.88 0.69 6.84
C LEU A 381 -2.34 2.13 6.87
N HIS A 382 -2.59 2.63 8.08
CA HIS A 382 -2.94 4.02 8.31
C HIS A 382 -1.77 4.73 8.99
N TYR A 383 -1.40 5.87 8.44
CA TYR A 383 -0.31 6.70 8.94
C TYR A 383 -0.88 8.03 9.43
N ASN A 384 -0.50 8.44 10.63
CA ASN A 384 -0.97 9.66 11.26
C ASN A 384 0.21 10.55 11.66
N PHE A 385 0.15 11.82 11.29
CA PHE A 385 1.20 12.80 11.55
C PHE A 385 0.66 14.01 12.33
N PRO A 386 0.45 13.87 13.65
CA PRO A 386 -0.12 14.93 14.45
C PRO A 386 0.86 16.11 14.61
N PRO A 387 0.37 17.37 14.71
CA PRO A 387 1.23 18.56 14.80
C PRO A 387 2.22 18.55 15.98
N TYR A 388 1.85 17.91 17.10
CA TYR A 388 2.72 17.82 18.26
C TYR A 388 4.03 17.05 17.98
N SER A 389 4.05 16.18 16.96
CA SER A 389 5.23 15.40 16.59
C SER A 389 6.39 16.26 16.07
N VAL A 390 6.09 17.49 15.64
CA VAL A 390 7.07 18.50 15.23
C VAL A 390 7.08 19.71 16.17
N GLY A 391 6.38 19.64 17.30
CA GLY A 391 6.27 20.74 18.27
C GLY A 391 5.37 21.90 17.83
N GLU A 392 4.48 21.68 16.87
CA GLU A 392 3.58 22.71 16.34
C GLU A 392 2.13 22.51 16.78
N THR A 393 1.33 23.57 16.70
CA THR A 393 -0.14 23.50 16.85
C THR A 393 -0.80 23.48 15.48
N GLY A 394 -1.84 22.66 15.29
CA GLY A 394 -2.56 22.59 14.01
C GLY A 394 -3.99 22.07 14.16
N ARG A 395 -4.77 22.20 13.09
CA ARG A 395 -6.13 21.63 13.06
C ARG A 395 -6.05 20.12 12.85
N MET A 396 -6.64 19.35 13.76
CA MET A 396 -6.78 17.90 13.63
C MET A 396 -8.03 17.59 12.80
N MET A 397 -7.84 17.38 11.49
CA MET A 397 -8.88 16.94 10.55
C MET A 397 -8.58 15.51 10.10
N GLY A 398 -9.28 15.01 9.07
CA GLY A 398 -8.91 13.75 8.42
C GLY A 398 -7.50 13.80 7.80
N PRO A 399 -6.92 12.64 7.44
CA PRO A 399 -5.55 12.56 6.93
C PRO A 399 -5.39 13.37 5.64
N GLY A 400 -4.31 14.13 5.56
CA GLY A 400 -3.94 14.89 4.37
C GLY A 400 -3.29 14.03 3.29
N ARG A 401 -2.95 14.69 2.16
CA ARG A 401 -2.24 14.05 1.03
C ARG A 401 -0.93 13.39 1.49
N ARG A 402 -0.17 14.05 2.38
CA ARG A 402 1.14 13.56 2.83
C ARG A 402 1.01 12.30 3.68
N GLU A 403 0.09 12.29 4.64
CA GLU A 403 -0.14 11.11 5.47
C GLU A 403 -0.56 9.89 4.65
N ILE A 404 -1.47 10.07 3.68
CA ILE A 404 -1.88 8.99 2.76
C ILE A 404 -0.69 8.48 1.94
N GLY A 405 0.12 9.39 1.39
CA GLY A 405 1.32 9.01 0.63
C GLY A 405 2.38 8.27 1.44
N HIS A 406 2.68 8.73 2.65
CA HIS A 406 3.63 8.04 3.54
C HIS A 406 3.09 6.68 4.01
N GLY A 407 1.79 6.60 4.31
CA GLY A 407 1.13 5.35 4.63
C GLY A 407 1.23 4.35 3.48
N LYS A 408 0.97 4.77 2.25
CA LYS A 408 1.10 3.89 1.09
C LYS A 408 2.53 3.43 0.84
N LEU A 409 3.53 4.30 1.03
CA LEU A 409 4.94 3.91 0.96
C LEU A 409 5.28 2.81 1.98
N ALA A 410 4.86 2.98 3.23
CA ALA A 410 5.08 1.97 4.26
C ALA A 410 4.30 0.67 3.97
N TRP A 411 3.10 0.79 3.41
CA TRP A 411 2.27 -0.34 2.99
C TRP A 411 2.95 -1.16 1.90
N ARG A 412 3.48 -0.51 0.84
CA ARG A 412 4.22 -1.18 -0.25
C ARG A 412 5.41 -1.96 0.29
N ALA A 413 6.16 -1.34 1.20
CA ALA A 413 7.33 -1.98 1.81
C ALA A 413 7.00 -3.23 2.64
N LEU A 414 5.87 -3.22 3.37
CA LEU A 414 5.50 -4.29 4.29
C LEU A 414 4.66 -5.40 3.62
N GLN A 415 3.89 -5.07 2.59
CA GLN A 415 3.05 -6.06 1.91
C GLN A 415 3.89 -7.19 1.30
N ALA A 416 5.08 -6.87 0.79
CA ALA A 416 5.98 -7.82 0.12
C ALA A 416 6.43 -9.01 1.00
N VAL A 417 6.31 -8.90 2.33
CA VAL A 417 6.71 -9.95 3.28
C VAL A 417 5.52 -10.58 4.01
N LEU A 418 4.30 -10.21 3.65
CA LEU A 418 3.11 -10.79 4.28
C LEU A 418 2.93 -12.25 3.84
N PRO A 419 2.50 -13.14 4.76
CA PRO A 419 2.12 -14.49 4.40
C PRO A 419 0.94 -14.52 3.42
N ALA A 420 0.77 -15.65 2.74
CA ALA A 420 -0.40 -15.88 1.90
C ALA A 420 -1.68 -15.87 2.76
N PRO A 421 -2.83 -15.39 2.22
CA PRO A 421 -4.11 -15.41 2.95
C PRO A 421 -4.58 -16.81 3.34
N THR A 422 -4.08 -17.86 2.70
CA THR A 422 -4.34 -19.26 3.05
C THR A 422 -3.62 -19.68 4.34
N ASP A 423 -2.42 -19.15 4.55
CA ASP A 423 -1.53 -19.53 5.66
C ASP A 423 -1.80 -18.65 6.89
N PHE A 424 -2.21 -17.41 6.67
CA PHE A 424 -2.59 -16.47 7.70
C PHE A 424 -3.91 -15.77 7.32
N PRO A 425 -5.07 -16.39 7.64
CA PRO A 425 -6.39 -15.96 7.14
C PRO A 425 -6.96 -14.76 7.90
N TYR A 426 -6.14 -13.75 8.15
CA TYR A 426 -6.49 -12.56 8.92
C TYR A 426 -6.46 -11.31 8.05
N THR A 427 -7.38 -10.40 8.35
CA THR A 427 -7.23 -8.99 7.96
C THR A 427 -6.26 -8.32 8.93
N ILE A 428 -5.23 -7.66 8.40
CA ILE A 428 -4.20 -6.99 9.19
C ILE A 428 -4.35 -5.48 9.03
N ARG A 429 -4.61 -4.78 10.14
CA ARG A 429 -4.60 -3.32 10.19
C ARG A 429 -3.43 -2.84 11.03
N VAL A 430 -2.50 -2.14 10.40
CA VAL A 430 -1.42 -1.39 11.04
C VAL A 430 -1.85 0.08 11.15
N VAL A 431 -1.68 0.67 12.33
CA VAL A 431 -1.74 2.13 12.51
C VAL A 431 -0.40 2.60 13.03
N SER A 432 0.22 3.54 12.33
CA SER A 432 1.44 4.22 12.77
C SER A 432 1.10 5.63 13.22
N GLU A 433 1.21 5.87 14.52
CA GLU A 433 1.12 7.19 15.14
C GLU A 433 2.53 7.77 15.27
N ILE A 434 2.81 8.87 14.55
CA ILE A 434 4.10 9.54 14.68
C ILE A 434 4.07 10.46 15.90
N THR A 435 4.94 10.17 16.86
CA THR A 435 5.00 10.90 18.14
C THR A 435 6.14 11.92 18.17
N GLU A 436 7.20 11.69 17.40
CA GLU A 436 8.31 12.63 17.18
C GLU A 436 8.77 12.53 15.72
N SER A 437 9.19 13.65 15.13
CA SER A 437 9.71 13.67 13.76
C SER A 437 10.84 14.66 13.56
N ASN A 438 12.04 14.13 13.30
CA ASN A 438 13.17 14.86 12.76
C ASN A 438 13.84 14.09 11.61
N GLY A 439 13.05 13.59 10.68
CA GLY A 439 13.54 12.91 9.48
C GLY A 439 12.85 11.56 9.27
N SER A 440 12.34 11.36 8.07
CA SER A 440 11.67 10.13 7.58
C SER A 440 10.92 9.28 8.59
N SER A 441 9.83 9.85 9.10
CA SER A 441 8.84 9.12 9.89
C SER A 441 8.14 8.00 9.11
N SER A 442 8.09 8.06 7.78
CA SER A 442 7.62 6.94 6.94
C SER A 442 8.47 5.69 7.08
N MET A 443 9.80 5.82 7.15
CA MET A 443 10.69 4.67 7.37
C MET A 443 10.62 4.17 8.81
N ALA A 444 10.40 5.04 9.79
CA ALA A 444 10.08 4.63 11.15
C ALA A 444 8.77 3.81 11.21
N SER A 445 7.76 4.17 10.42
CA SER A 445 6.52 3.38 10.30
C SER A 445 6.73 2.00 9.68
N VAL A 446 7.66 1.85 8.72
CA VAL A 446 8.03 0.53 8.19
C VAL A 446 8.64 -0.33 9.30
N CYS A 447 9.65 0.20 10.00
CA CYS A 447 10.32 -0.54 11.08
C CYS A 447 9.35 -0.89 12.23
N GLY A 448 8.56 0.08 12.70
CA GLY A 448 7.55 -0.13 13.74
C GLY A 448 6.43 -1.06 13.27
N GLY A 449 5.99 -0.96 12.02
CA GLY A 449 5.02 -1.86 11.41
C GLY A 449 5.52 -3.30 11.36
N SER A 450 6.77 -3.52 10.95
CA SER A 450 7.41 -4.84 10.97
C SER A 450 7.44 -5.43 12.39
N LEU A 451 7.93 -4.67 13.36
CA LEU A 451 8.01 -5.13 14.76
C LEU A 451 6.64 -5.41 15.37
N SER A 452 5.67 -4.53 15.16
CA SER A 452 4.31 -4.69 15.72
C SER A 452 3.54 -5.85 15.08
N MET A 453 3.79 -6.17 13.81
CA MET A 453 3.23 -7.37 13.17
C MET A 453 3.86 -8.65 13.70
N MET A 454 5.18 -8.67 13.89
CA MET A 454 5.86 -9.80 14.53
C MET A 454 5.37 -9.99 15.97
N ASP A 455 5.23 -8.91 16.74
CA ASP A 455 4.66 -8.92 18.10
C ASP A 455 3.22 -9.44 18.13
N ALA A 456 2.43 -9.16 17.09
CA ALA A 456 1.06 -9.65 16.94
C ALA A 456 0.95 -11.13 16.55
N GLY A 457 2.06 -11.82 16.32
CA GLY A 457 2.09 -13.21 15.86
C GLY A 457 1.88 -13.37 14.35
N VAL A 458 2.07 -12.31 13.55
CA VAL A 458 2.03 -12.42 12.09
C VAL A 458 3.32 -13.11 11.61
N PRO A 459 3.24 -14.23 10.88
CA PRO A 459 4.39 -14.95 10.37
C PRO A 459 4.92 -14.26 9.09
N LEU A 460 5.61 -13.13 9.27
CA LEU A 460 6.26 -12.43 8.17
C LEU A 460 7.36 -13.32 7.55
N LYS A 461 7.55 -13.24 6.23
CA LYS A 461 8.64 -13.93 5.53
C LYS A 461 10.01 -13.53 6.08
N ALA A 462 10.19 -12.23 6.33
CA ALA A 462 11.36 -11.64 6.97
C ALA A 462 11.00 -10.25 7.55
N PRO A 463 11.73 -9.77 8.57
CA PRO A 463 11.59 -8.39 9.04
C PRO A 463 12.00 -7.37 7.96
N VAL A 464 11.33 -6.22 7.94
CA VAL A 464 11.58 -5.14 6.97
C VAL A 464 12.02 -3.88 7.71
N ALA A 465 13.14 -3.29 7.28
CA ALA A 465 13.59 -1.99 7.74
C ALA A 465 13.58 -0.96 6.61
N GLY A 466 13.44 0.31 7.00
CA GLY A 466 13.52 1.45 6.10
C GLY A 466 14.63 2.42 6.48
N VAL A 467 15.35 2.92 5.50
CA VAL A 467 16.34 4.00 5.65
C VAL A 467 15.99 5.15 4.72
N ALA A 468 16.20 6.39 5.20
CA ALA A 468 16.09 7.58 4.37
C ALA A 468 17.46 8.14 4.08
N MET A 469 17.65 8.53 2.85
CA MET A 469 18.92 8.90 2.28
C MET A 469 18.78 10.26 1.62
N GLY A 470 19.87 11.02 1.61
CA GLY A 470 19.94 12.30 0.94
C GLY A 470 21.17 12.39 0.05
N LEU A 471 21.13 13.32 -0.90
CA LEU A 471 22.28 13.71 -1.69
C LEU A 471 22.36 15.23 -1.74
N ILE A 472 23.56 15.75 -1.54
CA ILE A 472 23.93 17.12 -1.87
C ILE A 472 24.86 17.05 -3.07
N LEU A 473 24.56 17.82 -4.11
CA LEU A 473 25.34 17.97 -5.33
C LEU A 473 25.61 19.46 -5.54
N GLU A 474 26.88 19.86 -5.48
CA GLU A 474 27.31 21.23 -5.72
C GLU A 474 27.54 21.47 -7.22
N ASP A 475 27.46 22.73 -7.65
CA ASP A 475 27.61 23.13 -9.05
C ASP A 475 28.97 22.75 -9.65
N ASP A 476 30.00 22.58 -8.81
CA ASP A 476 31.34 22.14 -9.21
C ASP A 476 31.46 20.60 -9.38
N GLY A 477 30.35 19.87 -9.18
CA GLY A 477 30.25 18.42 -9.31
C GLY A 477 30.63 17.64 -8.05
N LYS A 478 31.06 18.30 -6.96
CA LYS A 478 31.25 17.62 -5.67
C LYS A 478 29.92 17.21 -5.08
N TYR A 479 29.89 16.05 -4.44
CA TYR A 479 28.67 15.54 -3.83
C TYR A 479 28.93 14.82 -2.50
N ALA A 480 27.88 14.72 -1.70
CA ALA A 480 27.84 13.93 -0.47
C ALA A 480 26.53 13.13 -0.39
N VAL A 481 26.64 11.82 -0.14
CA VAL A 481 25.51 10.92 0.13
C VAL A 481 25.32 10.82 1.64
N LEU A 482 24.12 11.09 2.13
CA LEU A 482 23.77 11.14 3.54
C LEU A 482 22.88 9.95 3.93
N THR A 483 23.27 9.20 4.96
CA THR A 483 22.45 8.13 5.54
C THR A 483 21.63 8.66 6.71
N ASP A 484 20.36 8.27 6.78
CA ASP A 484 19.43 8.64 7.85
C ASP A 484 19.34 10.16 8.03
N ILE A 485 18.83 10.82 6.99
CA ILE A 485 18.71 12.27 6.90
C ILE A 485 17.79 12.87 7.96
N LEU A 486 18.16 14.08 8.40
CA LEU A 486 17.36 14.95 9.26
C LEU A 486 16.35 15.76 8.43
N GLY A 487 15.36 16.38 9.11
CA GLY A 487 14.39 17.25 8.42
C GLY A 487 15.05 18.44 7.72
N ASP A 488 16.09 19.02 8.33
CA ASP A 488 16.87 20.13 7.76
C ASP A 488 17.61 19.69 6.48
N GLU A 489 18.19 18.48 6.50
CA GLU A 489 18.95 17.92 5.37
C GLU A 489 18.05 17.50 4.21
N ASP A 490 16.82 17.04 4.48
CA ASP A 490 15.79 16.77 3.46
C ASP A 490 15.38 18.04 2.71
N HIS A 491 15.13 19.13 3.45
CA HIS A 491 14.78 20.42 2.84
C HIS A 491 15.93 20.97 1.97
N LEU A 492 17.18 20.76 2.40
CA LEU A 492 18.36 21.37 1.77
C LEU A 492 19.06 20.48 0.73
N GLY A 493 18.78 19.18 0.71
CA GLY A 493 19.33 18.22 -0.24
C GLY A 493 18.67 18.27 -1.61
N ASP A 494 19.43 17.87 -2.63
CA ASP A 494 19.04 17.86 -4.04
C ASP A 494 18.33 16.59 -4.46
N MET A 495 18.53 15.51 -3.71
CA MET A 495 17.75 14.29 -3.84
C MET A 495 17.48 13.72 -2.46
N ASP A 496 16.24 13.30 -2.26
CA ASP A 496 15.81 12.58 -1.07
C ASP A 496 15.16 11.27 -1.48
N PHE A 497 15.71 10.16 -1.00
CA PHE A 497 15.20 8.83 -1.34
C PHE A 497 15.07 7.94 -0.12
N LYS A 498 14.16 6.99 -0.21
CA LYS A 498 13.77 6.09 0.86
C LYS A 498 13.88 4.68 0.31
N VAL A 499 14.60 3.84 1.02
CA VAL A 499 14.83 2.45 0.66
C VAL A 499 14.33 1.59 1.82
N ALA A 500 13.37 0.73 1.53
CA ALA A 500 12.87 -0.26 2.46
C ALA A 500 13.09 -1.67 1.90
N GLY A 501 13.34 -2.62 2.79
CA GLY A 501 13.62 -3.98 2.38
C GLY A 501 14.03 -4.89 3.53
N THR A 502 14.26 -6.15 3.16
CA THR A 502 14.76 -7.20 4.03
C THR A 502 16.28 -7.32 3.86
N GLU A 503 16.88 -8.34 4.48
CA GLU A 503 18.26 -8.78 4.19
C GLU A 503 18.43 -9.32 2.76
N ASN A 504 17.35 -9.81 2.13
CA ASN A 504 17.42 -10.44 0.81
C ASN A 504 17.25 -9.45 -0.34
N GLY A 505 16.65 -8.28 -0.09
CA GLY A 505 16.45 -7.28 -1.13
C GLY A 505 15.52 -6.13 -0.73
N ILE A 506 15.31 -5.24 -1.68
CA ILE A 506 14.43 -4.08 -1.60
C ILE A 506 12.98 -4.54 -1.75
N THR A 507 12.12 -4.02 -0.88
CA THR A 507 10.66 -4.18 -0.97
C THR A 507 9.96 -2.89 -1.42
N SER A 508 10.61 -1.74 -1.24
CA SER A 508 10.13 -0.47 -1.79
C SER A 508 11.27 0.53 -1.94
N LEU A 509 11.28 1.24 -3.07
CA LEU A 509 12.16 2.36 -3.37
C LEU A 509 11.31 3.56 -3.78
N GLN A 510 11.53 4.70 -3.10
CA GLN A 510 10.95 5.98 -3.47
C GLN A 510 12.07 7.01 -3.59
N MET A 511 12.14 7.72 -4.72
CA MET A 511 13.15 8.75 -4.96
C MET A 511 12.48 10.05 -5.42
N ASP A 512 12.92 11.17 -4.86
CA ASP A 512 12.57 12.53 -5.29
C ASP A 512 13.87 13.24 -5.67
N ILE A 513 14.00 13.63 -6.93
CA ILE A 513 15.17 14.32 -7.48
C ILE A 513 14.76 15.74 -7.84
N LYS A 514 15.49 16.72 -7.30
CA LYS A 514 15.19 18.16 -7.46
C LYS A 514 16.10 18.83 -8.48
N VAL A 515 17.19 18.20 -8.88
CA VAL A 515 18.20 18.75 -9.80
C VAL A 515 18.58 17.74 -10.87
N ALA A 516 19.02 18.24 -12.03
CA ALA A 516 19.68 17.43 -13.04
C ALA A 516 21.12 17.08 -12.61
N GLY A 517 21.71 16.06 -13.24
CA GLY A 517 23.14 15.72 -13.06
C GLY A 517 23.45 14.59 -12.08
N ILE A 518 22.42 13.92 -11.54
CA ILE A 518 22.62 12.69 -10.75
C ILE A 518 22.88 11.54 -11.71
N THR A 519 24.14 11.08 -11.75
CA THR A 519 24.56 9.99 -12.63
C THR A 519 24.18 8.64 -12.05
N THR A 520 24.15 7.61 -12.90
CA THR A 520 23.99 6.21 -12.50
C THR A 520 24.99 5.79 -11.43
N GLU A 521 26.25 6.22 -11.55
CA GLU A 521 27.31 5.90 -10.59
C GLU A 521 27.03 6.49 -9.19
N ILE A 522 26.46 7.69 -9.14
CA ILE A 522 26.04 8.32 -7.88
C ILE A 522 24.87 7.52 -7.28
N MET A 523 23.90 7.10 -8.08
CA MET A 523 22.77 6.29 -7.62
C MET A 523 23.21 4.93 -7.08
N GLU A 524 24.13 4.25 -7.76
CA GLU A 524 24.69 2.96 -7.32
C GLU A 524 25.34 3.08 -5.95
N LYS A 525 26.25 4.05 -5.78
CA LYS A 525 26.88 4.33 -4.48
C LYS A 525 25.87 4.69 -3.40
N ALA A 526 24.81 5.42 -3.76
CA ALA A 526 23.77 5.82 -2.82
C ALA A 526 22.92 4.62 -2.36
N LEU A 527 22.62 3.68 -3.25
CA LEU A 527 21.91 2.45 -2.94
C LEU A 527 22.76 1.48 -2.10
N ASP A 528 24.05 1.36 -2.38
CA ASP A 528 24.98 0.57 -1.56
C ASP A 528 25.05 1.10 -0.12
N GLN A 529 25.21 2.43 0.03
CA GLN A 529 25.22 3.06 1.34
C GLN A 529 23.86 2.91 2.06
N ALA A 530 22.74 2.91 1.31
CA ALA A 530 21.42 2.65 1.85
C ALA A 530 21.26 1.20 2.33
N LYS A 531 21.83 0.23 1.61
CA LYS A 531 21.84 -1.18 2.01
C LYS A 531 22.54 -1.36 3.35
N ASP A 532 23.72 -0.75 3.52
CA ASP A 532 24.45 -0.81 4.78
C ASP A 532 23.64 -0.21 5.94
N GLY A 533 23.02 0.96 5.71
CA GLY A 533 22.12 1.59 6.67
C GLY A 533 20.92 0.73 7.03
N ARG A 534 20.29 0.09 6.03
CA ARG A 534 19.15 -0.83 6.20
C ARG A 534 19.56 -2.05 7.04
N MET A 535 20.71 -2.66 6.76
CA MET A 535 21.22 -3.82 7.49
C MET A 535 21.52 -3.48 8.94
N HIS A 536 22.11 -2.31 9.19
CA HIS A 536 22.32 -1.82 10.55
C HIS A 536 21.00 -1.66 11.32
N ILE A 537 19.98 -1.04 10.71
CA ILE A 537 18.66 -0.85 11.33
C ILE A 537 17.99 -2.19 11.62
N LEU A 538 18.03 -3.16 10.70
CA LEU A 538 17.53 -4.53 10.95
C LEU A 538 18.23 -5.16 12.14
N GLY A 539 19.55 -5.00 12.24
CA GLY A 539 20.34 -5.48 13.37
C GLY A 539 19.89 -4.89 14.71
N GLU A 540 19.55 -3.60 14.75
CA GLU A 540 19.01 -2.95 15.95
C GLU A 540 17.58 -3.41 16.26
N MET A 541 16.73 -3.57 15.25
CA MET A 541 15.36 -4.10 15.41
C MET A 541 15.35 -5.52 16.00
N ASN A 542 16.26 -6.38 15.52
CA ASN A 542 16.37 -7.77 15.98
C ASN A 542 16.75 -7.88 17.47
N LYS A 543 17.30 -6.82 18.08
CA LYS A 543 17.55 -6.79 19.53
C LYS A 543 16.27 -6.64 20.35
N ALA A 544 15.23 -6.03 19.76
CA ALA A 544 13.92 -5.88 20.39
C ALA A 544 13.08 -7.15 20.22
N LEU A 545 13.00 -7.67 18.99
CA LEU A 545 12.26 -8.88 18.66
C LEU A 545 12.88 -9.56 17.44
N SER A 546 13.48 -10.74 17.64
CA SER A 546 14.17 -11.50 16.58
C SER A 546 13.30 -12.56 15.91
N GLU A 547 12.19 -12.95 16.54
CA GLU A 547 11.27 -13.99 16.07
C GLU A 547 9.83 -13.54 16.25
N THR A 548 8.91 -14.10 15.46
CA THR A 548 7.48 -13.82 15.60
C THR A 548 6.98 -14.23 16.99
N GLY A 549 6.27 -13.31 17.65
CA GLY A 549 5.67 -13.53 18.97
C GLY A 549 4.47 -14.50 18.92
N SER A 550 3.96 -14.84 20.10
CA SER A 550 2.70 -15.57 20.22
C SER A 550 1.51 -14.63 19.99
N PHE A 551 0.40 -15.15 19.46
CA PHE A 551 -0.86 -14.40 19.39
C PHE A 551 -1.27 -13.84 20.77
N SER A 552 -1.71 -12.58 20.77
CA SER A 552 -2.39 -11.98 21.92
C SER A 552 -3.63 -12.78 22.32
N GLU A 553 -3.90 -12.89 23.63
CA GLU A 553 -5.14 -13.47 24.16
C GLU A 553 -6.40 -12.71 23.71
N HIS A 554 -6.22 -11.45 23.29
CA HIS A 554 -7.31 -10.59 22.80
C HIS A 554 -7.51 -10.70 21.29
N ALA A 555 -6.54 -11.28 20.56
CA ALA A 555 -6.67 -11.48 19.14
C ALA A 555 -7.72 -12.57 18.84
N PRO A 556 -8.55 -12.40 17.78
CA PRO A 556 -9.40 -13.49 17.33
C PRO A 556 -8.52 -14.67 16.90
N ARG A 557 -8.86 -15.88 17.32
CA ARG A 557 -8.32 -17.12 16.77
C ARG A 557 -9.24 -17.55 15.63
N ILE A 558 -8.65 -17.88 14.49
CA ILE A 558 -9.38 -18.39 13.33
C ILE A 558 -8.99 -19.85 13.16
N GLU A 559 -9.98 -20.74 13.19
CA GLU A 559 -9.81 -22.13 12.82
C GLU A 559 -10.49 -22.38 11.48
N THR A 560 -9.79 -23.05 10.58
CA THR A 560 -10.32 -23.43 9.27
C THR A 560 -10.63 -24.92 9.26
N ILE A 561 -11.86 -25.27 8.85
CA ILE A 561 -12.29 -26.65 8.64
C ILE A 561 -12.81 -26.79 7.21
N ASN A 562 -12.68 -27.99 6.65
CA ASN A 562 -13.21 -28.30 5.33
C ASN A 562 -14.38 -29.28 5.46
N ILE A 563 -15.46 -28.98 4.74
CA ILE A 563 -16.61 -29.86 4.59
C ILE A 563 -16.84 -30.19 3.11
N ASN A 564 -17.61 -31.23 2.83
CA ASN A 564 -18.02 -31.51 1.45
C ASN A 564 -18.88 -30.33 0.92
N PRO A 565 -18.57 -29.76 -0.27
CA PRO A 565 -19.34 -28.66 -0.87
C PRO A 565 -20.85 -28.92 -0.95
N ASP A 566 -21.28 -30.18 -1.14
CA ASP A 566 -22.69 -30.54 -1.17
C ASP A 566 -23.42 -30.28 0.16
N LYS A 567 -22.67 -30.17 1.27
CA LYS A 567 -23.19 -29.94 2.63
C LYS A 567 -23.26 -28.50 3.04
N ILE A 568 -22.68 -27.57 2.26
CA ILE A 568 -22.77 -26.13 2.51
C ILE A 568 -24.23 -25.70 2.69
N ARG A 569 -25.14 -26.22 1.86
CA ARG A 569 -26.58 -25.90 1.92
C ARG A 569 -27.22 -26.32 3.24
N GLU A 570 -26.78 -27.44 3.82
CA GLU A 570 -27.31 -27.95 5.09
C GLU A 570 -26.81 -27.11 6.28
N VAL A 571 -25.54 -26.68 6.25
CA VAL A 571 -24.92 -25.84 7.28
C VAL A 571 -25.47 -24.40 7.25
N ILE A 572 -25.67 -23.82 6.07
CA ILE A 572 -26.31 -22.50 5.94
C ILE A 572 -27.79 -22.58 6.35
N GLY A 573 -28.48 -23.64 5.90
CA GLY A 573 -29.91 -23.81 6.08
C GLY A 573 -30.76 -22.85 5.25
N SER A 574 -32.08 -23.05 5.24
CA SER A 574 -32.99 -22.20 4.45
C SER A 574 -32.94 -20.75 4.92
N GLY A 575 -32.55 -19.84 4.02
CA GLY A 575 -32.43 -18.41 4.30
C GLY A 575 -31.36 -18.05 5.33
N GLY A 576 -30.36 -18.92 5.56
CA GLY A 576 -29.31 -18.71 6.56
C GLY A 576 -29.75 -18.96 8.00
N LYS A 577 -30.87 -19.68 8.22
CA LYS A 577 -31.40 -19.92 9.57
C LYS A 577 -30.44 -20.72 10.45
N VAL A 578 -29.85 -21.78 9.92
CA VAL A 578 -29.01 -22.72 10.70
C VAL A 578 -27.69 -22.05 11.07
N ILE A 579 -27.06 -21.37 10.12
CA ILE A 579 -25.81 -20.64 10.38
C ILE A 579 -26.01 -19.51 11.41
N ARG A 580 -27.14 -18.80 11.38
CA ARG A 580 -27.47 -17.80 12.41
C ARG A 580 -27.63 -18.42 13.79
N GLU A 581 -28.27 -19.59 13.88
CA GLU A 581 -28.43 -20.33 15.14
C GLU A 581 -27.07 -20.81 15.68
N ILE A 582 -26.17 -21.30 14.83
CA ILE A 582 -24.80 -21.67 15.20
C ILE A 582 -24.04 -20.46 15.74
N VAL A 583 -24.07 -19.33 15.03
CA VAL A 583 -23.39 -18.10 15.44
C VAL A 583 -23.97 -17.56 16.76
N GLU A 584 -25.29 -17.55 16.91
CA GLU A 584 -25.97 -17.07 18.13
C GLU A 584 -25.68 -17.97 19.34
N THR A 585 -25.65 -19.29 19.14
CA THR A 585 -25.44 -20.27 20.22
C THR A 585 -23.98 -20.39 20.63
N SER A 586 -23.07 -20.45 19.66
CA SER A 586 -21.62 -20.57 19.92
C SER A 586 -20.99 -19.24 20.33
N GLY A 587 -21.52 -18.11 19.84
CA GLY A 587 -20.89 -16.80 19.97
C GLY A 587 -19.68 -16.59 19.04
N ALA A 588 -19.32 -17.58 18.21
CA ALA A 588 -18.26 -17.46 17.22
C ALA A 588 -18.80 -16.90 15.90
N LYS A 589 -17.96 -16.17 15.16
CA LYS A 589 -18.23 -15.82 13.76
C LYS A 589 -17.93 -17.02 12.89
N VAL A 590 -18.77 -17.28 11.89
CA VAL A 590 -18.59 -18.36 10.94
C VAL A 590 -18.75 -17.81 9.52
N ASP A 591 -17.70 -17.98 8.72
CA ASP A 591 -17.67 -17.63 7.31
C ASP A 591 -17.53 -18.90 6.46
N ILE A 592 -18.32 -19.03 5.41
CA ILE A 592 -18.43 -20.25 4.59
C ILE A 592 -18.18 -19.89 3.14
N ASN A 593 -17.14 -20.49 2.56
CA ASN A 593 -16.82 -20.37 1.14
C ASN A 593 -17.53 -21.45 0.31
N ASP A 594 -17.71 -21.15 -0.98
CA ASP A 594 -18.38 -22.04 -1.95
C ASP A 594 -17.61 -23.36 -2.22
N ASP A 595 -16.33 -23.41 -1.86
CA ASP A 595 -15.46 -24.59 -2.00
C ASP A 595 -15.53 -25.57 -0.81
N GLY A 596 -16.33 -25.25 0.21
CA GLY A 596 -16.48 -26.06 1.43
C GLY A 596 -15.52 -25.67 2.56
N THR A 597 -14.69 -24.65 2.36
CA THR A 597 -13.83 -24.08 3.41
C THR A 597 -14.68 -23.24 4.36
N ILE A 598 -14.65 -23.56 5.65
CA ILE A 598 -15.35 -22.82 6.71
C ILE A 598 -14.32 -22.23 7.67
N LYS A 599 -14.38 -20.92 7.88
CA LYS A 599 -13.54 -20.19 8.84
C LYS A 599 -14.37 -19.84 10.08
N ILE A 600 -13.94 -20.32 11.24
CA ILE A 600 -14.59 -20.07 12.53
C ILE A 600 -13.68 -19.14 13.35
N ALA A 601 -14.19 -17.99 13.75
CA ALA A 601 -13.41 -16.96 14.43
C ALA A 601 -14.02 -16.56 15.79
N SER A 602 -13.20 -16.61 16.84
CA SER A 602 -13.53 -16.02 18.15
C SER A 602 -12.25 -15.76 18.96
N SER A 603 -12.28 -14.82 19.91
CA SER A 603 -11.22 -14.66 20.91
C SER A 603 -11.24 -15.75 22.00
N ASN A 604 -12.31 -16.56 22.08
CA ASN A 604 -12.44 -17.66 23.05
C ASN A 604 -12.46 -19.02 22.33
N GLY A 605 -11.45 -19.85 22.61
CA GLY A 605 -11.34 -21.20 22.02
C GLY A 605 -12.56 -22.08 22.24
N ALA A 606 -13.23 -22.00 23.40
CA ALA A 606 -14.42 -22.80 23.68
C ALA A 606 -15.61 -22.45 22.76
N GLN A 607 -15.68 -21.21 22.27
CA GLN A 607 -16.70 -20.80 21.30
C GLN A 607 -16.41 -21.36 19.91
N ILE A 608 -15.12 -21.43 19.54
CA ILE A 608 -14.69 -22.04 18.28
C ILE A 608 -15.03 -23.54 18.31
N ASP A 609 -14.64 -24.24 19.37
CA ASP A 609 -14.90 -25.67 19.53
C ASP A 609 -16.41 -25.98 19.46
N ALA A 610 -17.24 -25.17 20.14
CA ALA A 610 -18.69 -25.31 20.10
C ALA A 610 -19.27 -25.12 18.69
N ALA A 611 -18.83 -24.08 17.96
CA ALA A 611 -19.25 -23.86 16.58
C ALA A 611 -18.80 -25.00 15.66
N LYS A 612 -17.56 -25.44 15.82
CA LYS A 612 -16.96 -26.53 15.04
C LYS A 612 -17.72 -27.84 15.25
N GLU A 613 -18.06 -28.18 16.50
CA GLU A 613 -18.85 -29.37 16.82
C GLU A 613 -20.23 -29.31 16.17
N MET A 614 -20.94 -28.17 16.27
CA MET A 614 -22.24 -27.99 15.62
C MET A 614 -22.14 -28.16 14.10
N ILE A 615 -21.14 -27.56 13.46
CA ILE A 615 -20.95 -27.64 12.01
C ILE A 615 -20.61 -29.06 11.58
N MET A 616 -19.66 -29.70 12.26
CA MET A 616 -19.28 -31.09 11.98
C MET A 616 -20.45 -32.04 12.22
N SER A 617 -21.30 -31.82 13.23
CA SER A 617 -22.48 -32.66 13.44
C SER A 617 -23.49 -32.62 12.28
N ILE A 618 -23.55 -31.50 11.55
CA ILE A 618 -24.41 -31.31 10.38
C ILE A 618 -23.73 -31.85 9.13
N ALA A 619 -22.44 -31.55 8.96
CA ALA A 619 -21.66 -31.92 7.78
C ALA A 619 -21.18 -33.37 7.79
N ALA A 620 -21.19 -34.04 8.95
CA ALA A 620 -20.73 -35.40 9.07
C ALA A 620 -21.54 -36.32 8.16
N GLU A 621 -20.84 -37.27 7.56
CA GLU A 621 -21.44 -38.30 6.74
C GLU A 621 -21.34 -39.63 7.46
N PRO A 622 -22.37 -40.47 7.38
CA PRO A 622 -22.25 -41.81 7.91
C PRO A 622 -21.32 -42.63 7.00
N GLU A 623 -20.29 -43.23 7.59
CA GLU A 623 -19.32 -44.06 6.90
C GLU A 623 -19.90 -45.45 6.61
N VAL A 624 -19.77 -45.89 5.36
CA VAL A 624 -20.20 -47.24 4.96
C VAL A 624 -19.32 -48.25 5.68
N GLY A 625 -19.94 -49.18 6.39
CA GLY A 625 -19.23 -50.15 7.23
C GLY A 625 -19.35 -49.88 8.72
N THR A 626 -19.71 -48.67 9.13
CA THR A 626 -19.77 -48.28 10.54
C THR A 626 -21.10 -48.68 11.19
N ILE A 627 -21.04 -49.11 12.45
CA ILE A 627 -22.20 -49.49 13.26
C ILE A 627 -22.69 -48.26 14.02
N TYR A 628 -23.96 -47.91 13.81
CA TYR A 628 -24.63 -46.79 14.44
C TYR A 628 -25.71 -47.29 15.40
N THR A 629 -25.93 -46.57 16.50
CA THR A 629 -27.10 -46.77 17.34
C THR A 629 -28.20 -45.83 16.86
N GLY A 630 -29.32 -46.39 16.40
CA GLY A 630 -30.43 -45.62 15.84
C GLY A 630 -31.75 -45.95 16.51
N THR A 631 -32.76 -45.11 16.26
CA THR A 631 -34.11 -45.28 16.79
C THR A 631 -35.07 -45.59 15.66
N VAL A 632 -35.91 -46.62 15.84
CA VAL A 632 -36.92 -47.01 14.85
C VAL A 632 -37.99 -45.93 14.76
N VAL A 633 -38.07 -45.25 13.62
CA VAL A 633 -39.03 -44.17 13.36
C VAL A 633 -40.38 -44.74 12.91
N LYS A 634 -40.34 -45.75 12.03
CA LYS A 634 -41.54 -46.32 11.43
C LYS A 634 -41.33 -47.74 10.97
N VAL A 635 -42.28 -48.62 11.26
CA VAL A 635 -42.26 -50.03 10.82
C VAL A 635 -43.26 -50.23 9.68
N MET A 636 -42.79 -50.78 8.57
CA MET A 636 -43.58 -51.11 7.37
C MET A 636 -43.55 -52.62 7.12
N ASP A 637 -44.41 -53.14 6.25
CA ASP A 637 -44.52 -54.59 6.00
C ASP A 637 -43.24 -55.21 5.39
N PHE A 638 -42.40 -54.40 4.75
CA PHE A 638 -41.17 -54.82 4.08
C PHE A 638 -39.86 -54.47 4.83
N GLY A 639 -39.95 -53.79 5.97
CA GLY A 639 -38.78 -53.39 6.76
C GLY A 639 -39.08 -52.28 7.77
N ALA A 640 -38.05 -51.79 8.45
CA ALA A 640 -38.16 -50.66 9.38
C ALA A 640 -37.24 -49.51 8.97
N PHE A 641 -37.76 -48.28 9.12
CA PHE A 641 -36.97 -47.05 9.00
C PHE A 641 -36.35 -46.73 10.34
N VAL A 642 -35.03 -46.64 10.37
CA VAL A 642 -34.24 -46.32 11.57
C VAL A 642 -33.55 -44.99 11.34
N ASN A 643 -33.79 -44.02 12.22
CA ASN A 643 -33.00 -42.81 12.29
C ASN A 643 -31.69 -43.16 12.98
N PHE A 644 -30.61 -43.22 12.22
CA PHE A 644 -29.32 -43.74 12.67
C PHE A 644 -28.22 -42.68 12.65
N PHE A 645 -28.44 -41.54 11.97
CA PHE A 645 -27.46 -40.48 11.83
C PHE A 645 -28.13 -39.12 11.60
N GLY A 646 -28.26 -38.31 12.66
CA GLY A 646 -28.84 -36.97 12.59
C GLY A 646 -30.27 -36.96 12.03
N LYS A 647 -30.48 -36.33 10.86
CA LYS A 647 -31.78 -36.30 10.17
C LYS A 647 -31.95 -37.38 9.09
N ARG A 648 -30.98 -38.28 8.93
CA ARG A 648 -31.01 -39.33 7.89
C ARG A 648 -31.65 -40.62 8.43
N ASP A 649 -32.69 -41.07 7.74
CA ASP A 649 -33.33 -42.35 7.99
C ASP A 649 -32.80 -43.39 7.01
N GLY A 650 -32.46 -44.57 7.51
CA GLY A 650 -32.07 -45.72 6.69
C GLY A 650 -33.08 -46.85 6.78
N LEU A 651 -33.22 -47.63 5.71
CA LEU A 651 -34.12 -48.77 5.67
C LEU A 651 -33.38 -50.04 6.06
N VAL A 652 -33.82 -50.70 7.12
CA VAL A 652 -33.50 -52.09 7.41
C VAL A 652 -34.56 -52.95 6.72
N HIS A 653 -34.20 -53.59 5.61
CA HIS A 653 -35.10 -54.50 4.91
C HIS A 653 -35.36 -55.77 5.76
N VAL A 654 -36.54 -56.38 5.65
CA VAL A 654 -36.92 -57.56 6.46
C VAL A 654 -35.89 -58.71 6.42
N SER A 655 -35.18 -58.88 5.29
CA SER A 655 -34.12 -59.89 5.14
C SER A 655 -32.80 -59.56 5.84
N GLN A 656 -32.67 -58.36 6.38
CA GLN A 656 -31.48 -57.83 7.07
C GLN A 656 -31.76 -57.52 8.55
N MET A 657 -32.93 -57.92 9.07
CA MET A 657 -33.34 -57.66 10.46
C MET A 657 -32.84 -58.71 11.45
N ALA A 658 -32.78 -59.99 11.06
CA ALA A 658 -32.33 -61.08 11.92
C ALA A 658 -31.74 -62.24 11.09
N ASN A 659 -31.00 -63.16 11.75
CA ASN A 659 -30.48 -64.37 11.12
C ASN A 659 -31.56 -65.42 10.79
N GLU A 660 -32.71 -65.34 11.47
CA GLU A 660 -33.84 -66.24 11.29
C GLU A 660 -34.88 -65.67 10.32
N ARG A 661 -35.78 -66.52 9.81
CA ARG A 661 -36.83 -66.09 8.87
C ARG A 661 -37.87 -65.24 9.60
N VAL A 662 -37.75 -63.92 9.47
CA VAL A 662 -38.71 -62.95 10.02
C VAL A 662 -40.02 -62.98 9.22
N GLY A 663 -41.14 -63.25 9.90
CA GLY A 663 -42.49 -63.23 9.33
C GLY A 663 -42.98 -61.81 9.07
N HIS A 664 -42.98 -60.96 10.11
CA HIS A 664 -43.30 -59.54 10.00
C HIS A 664 -42.25 -58.67 10.74
N PRO A 665 -41.81 -57.52 10.18
CA PRO A 665 -40.87 -56.61 10.86
C PRO A 665 -41.26 -56.16 12.28
N LYS A 666 -42.57 -56.18 12.59
CA LYS A 666 -43.13 -55.84 13.91
C LYS A 666 -42.82 -56.89 14.99
N ASP A 667 -42.45 -58.09 14.59
CA ASP A 667 -42.10 -59.17 15.51
C ASP A 667 -40.67 -59.00 16.06
N VAL A 668 -39.85 -58.16 15.41
CA VAL A 668 -38.43 -57.95 15.73
C VAL A 668 -38.19 -56.56 16.33
N VAL A 669 -38.89 -55.54 15.83
CA VAL A 669 -38.72 -54.16 16.30
C VAL A 669 -40.05 -53.42 16.49
N SER A 670 -40.09 -52.54 17.48
CA SER A 670 -41.20 -51.61 17.73
C SER A 670 -40.82 -50.16 17.38
N GLU A 671 -41.81 -49.35 17.02
CA GLU A 671 -41.59 -47.90 16.83
C GLU A 671 -41.10 -47.27 18.15
N GLY A 672 -40.05 -46.45 18.07
CA GLY A 672 -39.37 -45.86 19.22
C GLY A 672 -38.29 -46.74 19.86
N GLN A 673 -38.08 -47.98 19.40
CA GLN A 673 -37.04 -48.85 19.93
C GLN A 673 -35.64 -48.42 19.45
N SER A 674 -34.67 -48.42 20.36
CA SER A 674 -33.25 -48.22 20.03
C SER A 674 -32.62 -49.53 19.57
N VAL A 675 -31.95 -49.51 18.41
CA VAL A 675 -31.35 -50.68 17.75
C VAL A 675 -29.97 -50.33 17.18
N LYS A 676 -29.06 -51.31 17.12
CA LYS A 676 -27.73 -51.14 16.51
C LYS A 676 -27.76 -51.60 15.06
N VAL A 677 -27.32 -50.75 14.14
CA VAL A 677 -27.44 -50.95 12.69
C VAL A 677 -26.13 -50.63 11.97
N LYS A 678 -25.67 -51.52 11.09
CA LYS A 678 -24.51 -51.28 10.22
C LYS A 678 -24.95 -50.65 8.91
N LEU A 679 -24.26 -49.58 8.51
CA LEU A 679 -24.47 -48.97 7.19
C LEU A 679 -23.85 -49.84 6.10
N MET A 680 -24.69 -50.42 5.23
CA MET A 680 -24.25 -51.31 4.15
C MET A 680 -23.98 -50.57 2.83
N GLY A 681 -24.38 -49.31 2.72
CA GLY A 681 -24.24 -48.48 1.51
C GLY A 681 -25.57 -47.87 1.06
N PHE A 682 -25.63 -47.49 -0.21
CA PHE A 682 -26.78 -46.82 -0.83
C PHE A 682 -27.38 -47.70 -1.94
N ASP A 683 -28.70 -47.67 -2.14
CA ASP A 683 -29.36 -48.35 -3.26
C ASP A 683 -29.24 -47.58 -4.59
N ASP A 684 -29.67 -48.18 -5.71
CA ASP A 684 -29.63 -47.58 -7.05
C ASP A 684 -30.44 -46.26 -7.18
N ARG A 685 -31.21 -45.89 -6.15
CA ARG A 685 -32.02 -44.66 -6.05
C ARG A 685 -31.49 -43.71 -4.96
N GLY A 686 -30.29 -43.97 -4.41
CA GLY A 686 -29.64 -43.16 -3.39
C GLY A 686 -30.18 -43.35 -1.96
N LYS A 687 -31.00 -44.36 -1.70
CA LYS A 687 -31.55 -44.62 -0.35
C LYS A 687 -30.58 -45.42 0.51
N VAL A 688 -30.47 -45.03 1.78
CA VAL A 688 -29.57 -45.66 2.75
C VAL A 688 -30.04 -47.08 3.12
N ARG A 689 -29.14 -48.07 2.97
CA ARG A 689 -29.38 -49.48 3.34
C ARG A 689 -28.68 -49.81 4.65
N LEU A 690 -29.45 -50.26 5.63
CA LEU A 690 -28.96 -50.65 6.94
C LEU A 690 -29.14 -52.17 7.16
N SER A 691 -28.28 -52.77 7.98
CA SER A 691 -28.42 -54.16 8.41
C SER A 691 -28.29 -54.30 9.93
N MET A 692 -29.22 -55.03 10.54
CA MET A 692 -29.17 -55.45 11.94
C MET A 692 -28.59 -56.86 12.08
N LYS A 693 -28.61 -57.66 11.00
CA LYS A 693 -28.17 -59.06 10.96
C LYS A 693 -26.67 -59.23 11.22
N VAL A 694 -25.88 -58.27 10.75
CA VAL A 694 -24.41 -58.27 10.83
C VAL A 694 -23.88 -57.60 12.09
N VAL A 695 -24.75 -57.25 13.04
CA VAL A 695 -24.42 -56.54 14.27
C VAL A 695 -25.02 -57.26 15.45
N ASP A 696 -24.18 -57.57 16.44
CA ASP A 696 -24.66 -58.08 17.72
C ASP A 696 -25.37 -56.95 18.47
N GLN A 697 -26.65 -57.14 18.78
CA GLN A 697 -27.48 -56.10 19.41
C GLN A 697 -27.10 -55.86 20.88
N GLU A 698 -26.49 -56.84 21.57
CA GLU A 698 -26.02 -56.72 22.95
C GLU A 698 -24.64 -56.07 22.99
N THR A 699 -23.66 -56.61 22.26
CA THR A 699 -22.26 -56.14 22.32
C THR A 699 -22.00 -54.95 21.40
N GLY A 700 -22.69 -54.86 20.26
CA GLY A 700 -22.47 -53.81 19.24
C GLY A 700 -21.28 -54.06 18.33
N GLU A 701 -20.70 -55.26 18.42
CA GLU A 701 -19.62 -55.69 17.53
C GLU A 701 -20.18 -56.25 16.22
N GLU A 702 -19.36 -56.18 15.17
CA GLU A 702 -19.70 -56.79 13.90
C GLU A 702 -19.64 -58.32 14.01
N ILE A 703 -20.73 -58.97 13.63
CA ILE A 703 -20.76 -60.42 13.51
C ILE A 703 -20.03 -60.77 12.21
N THR A 704 -18.71 -60.95 12.30
CA THR A 704 -17.90 -61.50 11.22
C THR A 704 -18.27 -62.98 11.07
N GLY A 705 -18.99 -63.31 10.00
CA GLY A 705 -19.16 -64.70 9.61
C GLY A 705 -17.83 -65.24 9.10
N GLU A 706 -17.18 -66.13 9.85
CA GLU A 706 -16.35 -67.16 9.22
C GLU A 706 -17.31 -68.12 8.48
N GLU A 707 -17.19 -68.12 7.15
CA GLU A 707 -17.76 -69.01 6.11
C GLU A 707 -19.20 -69.55 6.26
#